data_AF-A0A3S1LP60-F1
#
_entry.id   AF-A0A3S1LP60-F1
#
_cell.length_a   1.000
_cell.length_b   1.000
_cell.length_c   1.000
_cell.angle_alpha   90.00
_cell.angle_beta   90.00
_cell.angle_gamma   90.00
#
_symmetry.space_group_name_H-M   'P 1'
#
loop_
_entity.id
_entity.type
_entity.pdbx_description
1 polymer ?
#
loop_
_entity_poly.entity_id
_entity_poly.type
_entity_poly.pdbx_seq_one_letter_code
_entity_poly.pdbx_strand_id
1 'polypeptide(L)'
;MRLRRLDLIRYGKFTDRSIDFGPKPESGPDLHIVFGLNEAGKSTALSAYLDLLFGIEERSRYNFLHEYSAMRIGGVLELAGSEHTFTRTKQRSNSLLNATGQPVSEVAITAHLAGLSRDAYTTMFSLDDETLEAGGKSILESRGDLGKLLFTASAGLGNASDTLNALEAEADALYRKQAHGTELALLKKRLVDVKSRRDAIDTLASTYEGLEAERLDAAQQYGRTISDRAVLVARLDTFARYVRAAPMLADIRRKIARLDQLPDIASPARTSTGSVTELIDDDASLRTRLSANIDETERLAEKVTAVDEDEPILSISERIRGLAESKVRHTAAGFDLPTRRMELQILNNSVASCLAALGRSSEADPGALLLPAVTVGVVRAMVEQRSGIATGMRAARDEAAAALDALQVARQRVGEERAVPEPARARLGSALSKARASGHQAEIRTAREAEDAGTIRWKAALARLRPWNGDALALANVAVPSAGQIAAWKTVASELARNTAVLAERLAEYEGNHAMLAARLDALRASGDIVDDEAATAIRRVRDDAWATHRAALTGDTADDFAVALARDDIASAGRLAGAADLAEIRATTRELAEAAANLSRNGIQRTQLGKDVDTQLLEIRAAARDLLGDAVEPSSERLIERIEDQIEARSDALAAWEQIELARLKAERAADAGEQIRLEMRAVLGSVGIVSESNDTLEAIMAIAEPFLDRQRKVDAEYAEALRMVSSKEEDLAARRVAVGVAERREEEWLAGITEALKGTWLESGLSASGVGTVLDQLAELSRSLQERDDLQLRIDKMEADRANFLVEVIAVAVEADEPTKDTDPEQLAIRLAERLERAERTRETKASLGNDLKRLKEARDILDTEILAHERRKNEVLGVFGVATLPEVVERDELLRERDGLRTTVAELEERIVAELAVDGFEQARSILDAIDFDGLAVEKAEGEQRLRLFDETIQQQLIRQTRAADKLDAIGGDSAVARLDAERRTTLLEIEEKAVRYIELKLGIMSAGNALRIYRESHRSGMMARASDAFKLMTRGQYSGLTTQPVRGGEVLIAVQGDGQSKVTEALSKGARFQLYLALRLAGYYEFAQFRPSVPFVADDIMETFDHIRSEEVFRLFGAMANTGQVIYLTHHKHLCEIAEAVVPGTRIHQLAQ
;
A
#
# COMPACT_ATOMS: atom_id res chain seq x y z
N MET A 1 -4.83 50.02 20.58
CA MET A 1 -3.81 49.59 21.56
C MET A 1 -2.73 50.65 21.61
N ARG A 2 -2.27 51.04 22.80
CA ARG A 2 -1.16 51.97 22.99
C ARG A 2 -0.20 51.44 24.06
N LEU A 3 1.10 51.58 23.85
CA LEU A 3 2.13 51.22 24.83
C LEU A 3 2.35 52.42 25.77
N ARG A 4 1.87 52.31 27.01
CA ARG A 4 2.04 53.36 28.01
C ARG A 4 3.42 53.31 28.65
N ARG A 5 3.87 52.11 29.02
CA ARG A 5 5.17 51.89 29.64
C ARG A 5 5.72 50.52 29.25
N LEU A 6 7.00 50.44 28.94
CA LEU A 6 7.71 49.18 28.71
C LEU A 6 8.68 48.93 29.87
N ASP A 7 8.54 47.80 30.56
CA ASP A 7 9.35 47.42 31.71
C ASP A 7 10.36 46.32 31.31
N LEU A 8 11.62 46.69 31.18
CA LEU A 8 12.77 45.84 30.85
C LEU A 8 13.37 45.28 32.15
N ILE A 9 12.63 44.37 32.79
CA ILE A 9 12.92 43.85 34.14
C ILE A 9 14.21 43.02 34.14
N ARG A 10 14.29 41.97 33.32
CA ARG A 10 15.50 41.13 33.15
C ARG A 10 15.53 40.62 31.72
N TYR A 11 16.00 41.44 30.79
CA TYR A 11 15.94 41.11 29.37
C TYR A 11 17.09 41.76 28.58
N GLY A 12 17.88 40.95 27.89
CA GLY A 12 19.07 41.41 27.18
C GLY A 12 20.04 42.10 28.12
N LYS A 13 20.45 43.33 27.77
CA LYS A 13 21.38 44.14 28.59
C LYS A 13 20.70 44.88 29.76
N PHE A 14 19.38 44.82 29.87
CA PHE A 14 18.64 45.62 30.84
C PHE A 14 18.33 44.84 32.11
N THR A 15 18.48 45.52 33.24
CA THR A 15 18.07 45.06 34.58
C THR A 15 17.24 46.18 35.22
N ASP A 16 15.97 45.91 35.48
CA ASP A 16 15.01 46.78 36.16
C ASP A 16 14.95 48.21 35.57
N ARG A 17 14.92 48.32 34.24
CA ARG A 17 14.74 49.59 33.51
C ARG A 17 13.33 49.71 32.95
N SER A 18 12.81 50.93 32.87
CA SER A 18 11.50 51.20 32.25
C SER A 18 11.56 52.39 31.31
N ILE A 19 10.83 52.32 30.20
CA ILE A 19 10.58 53.42 29.27
C ILE A 19 9.12 53.82 29.44
N ASP A 20 8.87 55.00 30.00
CA ASP A 20 7.52 55.53 30.23
C ASP A 20 7.13 56.56 29.16
N PHE A 21 6.16 56.21 28.32
CA PHE A 21 5.67 57.05 27.24
C PHE A 21 4.63 58.07 27.71
N GLY A 22 4.19 58.03 28.97
CA GLY A 22 3.26 59.00 29.57
C GLY A 22 1.84 58.92 29.00
N PRO A 23 0.86 59.70 29.52
CA PRO A 23 -0.55 59.69 29.06
C PRO A 23 -0.68 60.06 27.59
N LYS A 24 -1.68 59.45 26.93
CA LYS A 24 -2.09 59.85 25.58
C LYS A 24 -2.34 61.37 25.59
N PRO A 25 -1.72 62.14 24.68
CA PRO A 25 -1.93 63.58 24.61
C PRO A 25 -3.41 63.93 24.41
N GLU A 26 -3.91 64.95 25.12
CA GLU A 26 -5.28 65.48 24.93
C GLU A 26 -5.44 66.20 23.58
N SER A 27 -4.36 66.82 23.09
CA SER A 27 -4.26 67.45 21.77
C SER A 27 -2.83 67.35 21.24
N GLY A 28 -2.69 67.08 19.94
CA GLY A 28 -1.39 66.95 19.26
C GLY A 28 -0.93 65.50 19.05
N PRO A 29 0.19 65.30 18.33
CA PRO A 29 0.67 63.99 17.91
C PRO A 29 1.27 63.17 19.07
N ASP A 30 0.94 61.89 19.15
CA ASP A 30 1.51 60.91 20.08
C ASP A 30 2.84 60.31 19.54
N LEU A 31 3.79 61.22 19.24
CA LEU A 31 5.11 60.89 18.70
C LEU A 31 6.16 60.85 19.81
N HIS A 32 6.84 59.71 19.91
CA HIS A 32 7.91 59.47 20.86
C HIS A 32 9.21 59.15 20.14
N ILE A 33 10.31 59.69 20.63
CA ILE A 33 11.65 59.34 20.17
C ILE A 33 12.41 58.70 21.33
N VAL A 34 12.95 57.50 21.12
CA VAL A 34 13.85 56.86 22.07
C VAL A 34 15.28 57.05 21.57
N PHE A 35 15.98 58.00 22.19
CA PHE A 35 17.35 58.34 21.87
C PHE A 35 18.33 57.52 22.69
N GLY A 36 19.32 56.91 22.05
CA GLY A 36 20.43 56.24 22.72
C GLY A 36 21.58 55.99 21.76
N LEU A 37 22.82 56.14 22.26
CA LEU A 37 24.03 55.86 21.49
C LEU A 37 24.06 54.39 21.01
N ASN A 38 25.01 54.05 20.13
CA ASN A 38 25.22 52.65 19.76
C ASN A 38 25.45 51.81 21.02
N GLU A 39 24.92 50.59 21.03
CA GLU A 39 24.92 49.67 22.18
C GLU A 39 24.07 50.11 23.39
N ALA A 40 23.34 51.24 23.34
CA ALA A 40 22.39 51.64 24.38
C ALA A 40 21.19 50.68 24.53
N GLY A 41 21.03 49.69 23.64
CA GLY A 41 20.01 48.65 23.73
C GLY A 41 18.68 48.98 23.04
N LYS A 42 18.68 49.88 22.05
CA LYS A 42 17.48 50.24 21.25
C LYS A 42 16.79 49.02 20.63
N SER A 43 17.53 48.23 19.84
CA SER A 43 16.99 47.02 19.20
C SER A 43 16.63 45.92 20.22
N THR A 44 17.30 45.91 21.39
CA THR A 44 16.91 45.07 22.53
C THR A 44 15.57 45.49 23.11
N ALA A 45 15.30 46.80 23.23
CA ALA A 45 14.02 47.33 23.70
C ALA A 45 12.89 47.08 22.68
N LEU A 46 13.17 47.22 21.38
CA LEU A 46 12.23 46.85 20.31
C LEU A 46 11.85 45.36 20.39
N SER A 47 12.86 44.49 20.51
CA SER A 47 12.64 43.04 20.63
C SER A 47 11.86 42.70 21.90
N ALA A 48 12.13 43.38 23.01
CA ALA A 48 11.37 43.21 24.25
C ALA A 48 9.90 43.61 24.09
N TYR A 49 9.61 44.68 23.34
CA TYR A 49 8.25 45.06 23.02
C TYR A 49 7.52 44.00 22.18
N LEU A 50 8.16 43.46 21.14
CA LEU A 50 7.60 42.37 20.34
C LEU A 50 7.39 41.09 21.17
N ASP A 51 8.36 40.76 22.03
CA ASP A 51 8.25 39.63 22.94
C ASP A 51 7.14 39.80 23.98
N LEU A 52 6.90 41.01 24.48
CA LEU A 52 5.76 41.31 25.36
C LEU A 52 4.43 40.98 24.67
N LEU A 53 4.29 41.35 23.39
CA LEU A 53 3.06 41.13 22.62
C LEU A 53 2.86 39.67 22.22
N PHE A 54 3.90 38.99 21.76
CA PHE A 54 3.78 37.70 21.05
C PHE A 54 4.38 36.50 21.78
N GLY A 55 5.07 36.69 22.91
CA GLY A 55 5.82 35.62 23.55
C GLY A 55 7.33 35.81 23.40
N ILE A 56 8.10 35.41 24.42
CA ILE A 56 9.55 35.31 24.31
C ILE A 56 9.88 34.02 23.53
N GLU A 57 10.57 34.17 22.40
CA GLU A 57 10.93 33.07 21.49
C GLU A 57 11.57 31.86 22.20
N GLU A 58 11.38 30.65 21.67
CA GLU A 58 11.89 29.42 22.32
C GLU A 58 13.41 29.48 22.53
N ARG A 59 14.13 30.00 21.53
CA ARG A 59 15.58 30.29 21.56
C ARG A 59 15.80 31.81 21.43
N SER A 60 15.73 32.54 22.55
CA SER A 60 15.95 33.99 22.53
C SER A 60 17.43 34.33 22.60
N ARG A 61 17.92 35.16 21.68
CA ARG A 61 19.30 35.68 21.67
C ARG A 61 19.61 36.70 22.77
N TYR A 62 18.61 37.09 23.57
CA TYR A 62 18.71 38.13 24.59
C TYR A 62 18.90 37.57 26.02
N ASN A 63 19.43 36.36 26.17
CA ASN A 63 19.72 35.71 27.45
C ASN A 63 21.18 35.89 27.91
N PHE A 64 21.94 36.82 27.33
CA PHE A 64 23.39 36.94 27.56
C PHE A 64 23.76 37.50 28.94
N LEU A 65 22.90 38.29 29.59
CA LEU A 65 23.10 38.79 30.97
C LEU A 65 22.22 38.04 31.98
N HIS A 66 21.03 37.62 31.56
CA HIS A 66 20.03 36.95 32.40
C HIS A 66 19.69 35.58 31.81
N GLU A 67 19.84 34.52 32.60
CA GLU A 67 19.44 33.17 32.19
C GLU A 67 17.95 33.11 31.83
N TYR A 68 17.56 32.15 30.99
CA TYR A 68 16.17 31.99 30.55
C TYR A 68 15.17 31.98 31.71
N SER A 69 15.45 31.27 32.80
CA SER A 69 14.55 31.20 33.96
C SER A 69 14.31 32.56 34.64
N ALA A 70 15.27 33.47 34.54
CA ALA A 70 15.23 34.80 35.13
C ALA A 70 14.65 35.86 34.18
N MET A 71 14.49 35.56 32.88
CA MET A 71 14.06 36.53 31.88
C MET A 71 12.60 36.99 32.11
N ARG A 72 12.42 38.30 32.23
CA ARG A 72 11.11 38.93 32.45
C ARG A 72 11.02 40.26 31.69
N ILE A 73 9.89 40.47 31.02
CA ILE A 73 9.52 41.74 30.40
C ILE A 73 8.14 42.12 30.93
N GLY A 74 7.95 43.34 31.38
CA GLY A 74 6.64 43.87 31.72
C GLY A 74 6.26 45.03 30.83
N GLY A 75 5.03 45.50 31.00
CA GLY A 75 4.59 46.75 30.42
C GLY A 75 3.16 47.08 30.80
N VAL A 76 2.80 48.34 30.60
CA VAL A 76 1.44 48.84 30.71
C VAL A 76 0.93 49.10 29.30
N LEU A 77 -0.12 48.37 28.91
CA LEU A 77 -0.81 48.53 27.64
C LEU A 77 -2.17 49.20 27.89
N GLU A 78 -2.47 50.24 27.11
CA GLU A 78 -3.81 50.82 27.05
C GLU A 78 -4.62 50.05 25.99
N LEU A 79 -5.53 49.20 26.46
CA LEU A 79 -6.40 48.33 25.64
C LEU A 79 -7.85 48.80 25.79
N ALA A 80 -8.50 49.13 24.66
CA ALA A 80 -9.86 49.67 24.65
C ALA A 80 -10.11 50.85 25.62
N GLY A 81 -9.09 51.67 25.89
CA GLY A 81 -9.17 52.83 26.78
C GLY A 81 -8.93 52.54 28.26
N SER A 82 -8.63 51.29 28.63
CA SER A 82 -8.26 50.89 30.00
C SER A 82 -6.79 50.49 30.08
N GLU A 83 -6.12 50.80 31.19
CA GLU A 83 -4.73 50.40 31.44
C GLU A 83 -4.67 48.97 31.97
N HIS A 84 -3.82 48.15 31.35
CA HIS A 84 -3.56 46.78 31.76
C HIS A 84 -2.06 46.58 31.93
N THR A 85 -1.66 46.15 33.13
CA THR A 85 -0.28 45.76 33.42
C THR A 85 -0.08 44.28 33.13
N PHE A 86 0.90 43.99 32.29
CA PHE A 86 1.30 42.63 31.94
C PHE A 86 2.76 42.40 32.32
N THR A 87 3.07 41.17 32.71
CA THR A 87 4.45 40.68 32.85
C THR A 87 4.57 39.34 32.18
N ARG A 88 5.55 39.21 31.30
CA ARG A 88 5.83 37.99 30.55
C ARG A 88 7.14 37.38 31.03
N THR A 89 7.11 36.08 31.29
CA THR A 89 8.26 35.28 31.71
C THR A 89 8.61 34.25 30.64
N LYS A 90 9.86 33.80 30.59
CA LYS A 90 10.28 32.77 29.63
C LYS A 90 9.83 31.37 30.09
N GLN A 91 8.64 30.95 29.67
CA GLN A 91 8.07 29.63 29.95
C GLN A 91 7.27 29.12 28.75
N ARG A 92 7.11 27.79 28.61
CA ARG A 92 6.41 27.17 27.46
C ARG A 92 4.88 27.34 27.51
N SER A 93 4.31 27.46 28.70
CA SER A 93 2.88 27.68 28.92
C SER A 93 2.69 28.69 30.04
N ASN A 94 1.54 29.38 30.07
CA ASN A 94 1.20 30.35 31.11
C ASN A 94 2.22 31.49 31.28
N SER A 95 2.85 31.89 30.17
CA SER A 95 3.99 32.83 30.16
C SER A 95 3.60 34.27 30.48
N LEU A 96 2.35 34.64 30.25
CA LEU A 96 1.80 35.99 30.45
C LEU A 96 1.08 36.09 31.79
N LEU A 97 1.44 37.08 32.59
CA LEU A 97 0.92 37.34 33.94
C LEU A 97 0.26 38.71 34.00
N ASN A 98 -0.77 38.87 34.83
CA ASN A 98 -1.39 40.16 35.14
C ASN A 98 -0.65 40.91 36.27
N ALA A 99 -1.18 42.09 36.65
CA ALA A 99 -0.65 42.93 37.75
C ALA A 99 -0.50 42.21 39.10
N THR A 100 -1.28 41.15 39.35
CA THR A 100 -1.25 40.35 40.60
C THR A 100 -0.32 39.13 40.51
N GLY A 101 0.38 38.94 39.39
CA GLY A 101 1.26 37.79 39.16
C GLY A 101 0.54 36.50 38.77
N GLN A 102 -0.76 36.55 38.44
CA GLN A 102 -1.54 35.39 38.02
C GLN A 102 -1.43 35.19 36.50
N PRO A 103 -1.31 33.94 36.01
CA PRO A 103 -1.36 33.65 34.59
C PRO A 103 -2.66 34.10 33.92
N VAL A 104 -2.53 34.75 32.78
CA VAL A 104 -3.65 35.16 31.92
C VAL A 104 -3.47 34.59 30.52
N SER A 105 -4.58 34.34 29.85
CA SER A 105 -4.58 33.83 28.48
C SER A 105 -3.91 34.82 27.52
N GLU A 106 -3.14 34.30 26.55
CA GLU A 106 -2.58 35.09 25.44
C GLU A 106 -3.66 35.86 24.65
N VAL A 107 -4.91 35.39 24.72
CA VAL A 107 -6.10 36.07 24.16
C VAL A 107 -6.25 37.49 24.73
N ALA A 108 -5.79 37.75 25.96
CA ALA A 108 -5.87 39.06 26.60
C ALA A 108 -5.12 40.17 25.84
N ILE A 109 -4.04 39.83 25.12
CA ILE A 109 -3.33 40.78 24.25
C ILE A 109 -3.75 40.56 22.79
N THR A 110 -3.77 39.31 22.33
CA THR A 110 -3.97 38.98 20.90
C THR A 110 -5.36 39.36 20.37
N ALA A 111 -6.41 39.40 21.21
CA ALA A 111 -7.72 39.89 20.82
C ALA A 111 -7.69 41.38 20.39
N HIS A 112 -6.78 42.18 20.95
CA HIS A 112 -6.62 43.59 20.60
C HIS A 112 -5.61 43.84 19.47
N LEU A 113 -4.92 42.80 19.00
CA LEU A 113 -4.05 42.82 17.83
C LEU A 113 -4.80 42.51 16.53
N ALA A 114 -6.13 42.33 16.58
CA ALA A 114 -6.98 42.08 15.42
C ALA A 114 -6.48 40.93 14.50
N GLY A 115 -5.95 39.87 15.11
CA GLY A 115 -5.46 38.67 14.41
C GLY A 115 -4.08 38.80 13.77
N LEU A 116 -3.32 39.86 14.06
CA LEU A 116 -1.94 39.99 13.59
C LEU A 116 -1.03 38.94 14.25
N SER A 117 -0.27 38.22 13.45
CA SER A 117 0.86 37.41 13.91
C SER A 117 2.08 38.28 14.20
N ARG A 118 3.10 37.73 14.88
CA ARG A 118 4.39 38.39 15.12
C ARG A 118 5.01 38.89 13.80
N ASP A 119 5.13 38.00 12.81
CA ASP A 119 5.72 38.34 11.52
C ASP A 119 4.92 39.42 10.76
N ALA A 120 3.59 39.34 10.81
CA ALA A 120 2.73 40.36 10.21
C ALA A 120 2.89 41.72 10.91
N TYR A 121 3.02 41.72 12.23
CA TYR A 121 3.26 42.93 13.01
C TYR A 121 4.65 43.52 12.70
N THR A 122 5.70 42.70 12.69
CA THR A 122 7.06 43.13 12.34
C THR A 122 7.08 43.74 10.95
N THR A 123 6.51 43.05 9.97
CA THR A 123 6.52 43.51 8.57
C THR A 123 5.72 44.81 8.34
N MET A 124 4.64 45.05 9.10
CA MET A 124 3.75 46.20 8.88
C MET A 124 4.01 47.40 9.82
N PHE A 125 4.32 47.13 11.09
CA PHE A 125 4.24 48.11 12.18
C PHE A 125 5.54 48.23 12.98
N SER A 126 6.56 47.44 12.69
CA SER A 126 7.88 47.51 13.34
C SER A 126 8.99 47.48 12.30
N LEU A 127 9.43 48.65 11.85
CA LEU A 127 10.46 48.77 10.84
C LEU A 127 11.84 48.96 11.48
N ASP A 128 12.85 48.34 10.90
CA ASP A 128 14.28 48.51 11.18
C ASP A 128 15.03 48.56 9.84
N ASP A 129 16.35 48.78 9.87
CA ASP A 129 17.14 48.86 8.63
C ASP A 129 17.11 47.54 7.82
N GLU A 130 17.17 46.39 8.50
CA GLU A 130 17.13 45.06 7.85
C GLU A 130 15.78 44.80 7.16
N THR A 131 14.66 45.09 7.82
CA THR A 131 13.30 44.94 7.28
C THR A 131 12.99 45.97 6.20
N LEU A 132 13.59 47.16 6.24
CA LEU A 132 13.52 48.16 5.18
C LEU A 132 14.31 47.71 3.94
N GLU A 133 15.50 47.13 4.13
CA GLU A 133 16.31 46.56 3.05
C GLU A 133 15.67 45.32 2.43
N ALA A 134 15.23 44.37 3.25
CA ALA A 134 14.52 43.17 2.83
C ALA A 134 13.19 43.54 2.14
N GLY A 135 12.45 44.51 2.68
CA GLY A 135 11.23 45.03 2.08
C GLY A 135 11.46 45.70 0.73
N GLY A 136 12.51 46.52 0.61
CA GLY A 136 12.95 47.12 -0.65
C GLY A 136 13.40 46.09 -1.70
N LYS A 137 14.00 44.97 -1.27
CA LYS A 137 14.36 43.83 -2.14
C LYS A 137 13.14 42.99 -2.53
N SER A 138 12.19 42.77 -1.64
CA SER A 138 10.95 42.05 -1.91
C SER A 138 10.12 42.71 -3.03
N ILE A 139 10.17 44.04 -3.15
CA ILE A 139 9.59 44.78 -4.29
C ILE A 139 10.23 44.34 -5.64
N LEU A 140 11.51 43.97 -5.65
CA LEU A 140 12.22 43.47 -6.85
C LEU A 140 11.92 42.00 -7.11
N GLU A 141 11.94 41.17 -6.07
CA GLU A 141 11.70 39.72 -6.17
C GLU A 141 10.27 39.40 -6.63
N SER A 142 9.31 40.22 -6.21
CA SER A 142 7.92 40.15 -6.67
C SER A 142 7.70 40.77 -8.05
N ARG A 143 8.76 41.24 -8.73
CA ARG A 143 8.71 42.02 -9.99
C ARG A 143 7.74 43.20 -9.94
N GLY A 144 7.53 43.76 -8.75
CA GLY A 144 6.56 44.82 -8.51
C GLY A 144 5.09 44.40 -8.57
N ASP A 145 4.75 43.10 -8.42
CA ASP A 145 3.36 42.62 -8.30
C ASP A 145 2.67 43.29 -7.11
N LEU A 146 1.84 44.27 -7.44
CA LEU A 146 1.14 45.10 -6.47
C LEU A 146 0.19 44.26 -5.61
N GLY A 147 -0.37 43.17 -6.14
CA GLY A 147 -1.31 42.33 -5.42
C GLY A 147 -0.68 41.70 -4.18
N LYS A 148 0.51 41.12 -4.32
CA LYS A 148 1.24 40.48 -3.21
C LYS A 148 1.70 41.50 -2.16
N LEU A 149 2.14 42.68 -2.60
CA LEU A 149 2.55 43.77 -1.71
C LEU A 149 1.37 44.33 -0.91
N LEU A 150 0.20 44.51 -1.54
CA LEU A 150 -1.02 44.98 -0.87
C LEU A 150 -1.57 43.99 0.17
N PHE A 151 -1.54 42.69 -0.13
CA PHE A 151 -1.99 41.65 0.81
C PHE A 151 -1.08 41.53 2.03
N THR A 152 0.23 41.69 1.81
CA THR A 152 1.25 41.72 2.87
C THR A 152 1.20 43.04 3.67
N ALA A 153 0.49 44.07 3.19
CA ALA A 153 0.37 45.37 3.84
C ALA A 153 -0.98 45.63 4.55
N SER A 154 -2.04 44.87 4.25
CA SER A 154 -3.39 45.12 4.80
C SER A 154 -3.98 44.02 5.70
N ALA A 155 -3.57 42.74 5.55
CA ALA A 155 -4.27 41.64 6.24
C ALA A 155 -3.42 40.46 6.73
N GLY A 156 -2.10 40.42 6.50
CA GLY A 156 -1.28 39.25 6.85
C GLY A 156 -1.55 38.01 5.97
N LEU A 157 -2.24 38.19 4.83
CA LEU A 157 -2.62 37.13 3.90
C LEU A 157 -1.53 36.80 2.86
N GLY A 158 -0.26 37.09 3.17
CA GLY A 158 0.87 36.89 2.24
C GLY A 158 0.97 35.46 1.69
N ASN A 159 0.52 34.47 2.47
CA ASN A 159 0.56 33.04 2.13
C ASN A 159 -0.75 32.51 1.49
N ALA A 160 -1.80 33.34 1.37
CA ALA A 160 -3.10 32.88 0.86
C ALA A 160 -3.00 32.43 -0.61
N SER A 161 -2.18 33.10 -1.42
CA SER A 161 -1.90 32.69 -2.80
C SER A 161 -1.16 31.35 -2.89
N ASP A 162 -0.18 31.12 -2.01
CA ASP A 162 0.56 29.85 -1.98
C ASP A 162 -0.35 28.70 -1.53
N THR A 163 -1.25 28.97 -0.59
CA THR A 163 -2.27 28.01 -0.13
C THR A 163 -3.26 27.67 -1.26
N LEU A 164 -3.71 28.66 -2.03
CA LEU A 164 -4.56 28.43 -3.20
C LEU A 164 -3.84 27.64 -4.30
N ASN A 165 -2.57 27.92 -4.56
CA ASN A 165 -1.76 27.16 -5.52
C ASN A 165 -1.57 25.70 -5.09
N ALA A 166 -1.41 25.44 -3.80
CA ALA A 166 -1.34 24.08 -3.26
C ALA A 166 -2.67 23.33 -3.44
N LEU A 167 -3.81 23.98 -3.15
CA LEU A 167 -5.14 23.42 -3.40
C LEU A 167 -5.41 23.21 -4.90
N GLU A 168 -4.91 24.10 -5.77
CA GLU A 168 -4.99 23.95 -7.22
C GLU A 168 -4.22 22.73 -7.71
N ALA A 169 -3.02 22.49 -7.17
CA ALA A 169 -2.21 21.31 -7.46
C ALA A 169 -2.87 20.02 -6.96
N GLU A 170 -3.51 20.04 -5.79
CA GLU A 170 -4.31 18.92 -5.26
C GLU A 170 -5.49 18.61 -6.20
N ALA A 171 -6.25 19.63 -6.61
CA ALA A 171 -7.36 19.45 -7.54
C ALA A 171 -6.89 18.90 -8.89
N ASP A 172 -5.75 19.37 -9.39
CA ASP A 172 -5.18 18.93 -10.65
C ASP A 172 -4.64 17.49 -10.62
N ALA A 173 -4.18 17.00 -9.46
CA ALA A 173 -3.80 15.61 -9.25
C ALA A 173 -5.02 14.67 -9.31
N LEU A 174 -6.18 15.14 -8.81
CA LEU A 174 -7.45 14.43 -8.91
C LEU A 174 -7.99 14.40 -10.34
N TYR A 175 -8.02 15.56 -11.02
CA TYR A 175 -8.49 15.65 -12.39
C TYR A 175 -7.93 16.87 -13.15
N ARG A 176 -7.44 16.61 -14.36
CA ARG A 176 -7.03 17.62 -15.33
C ARG A 176 -7.50 17.23 -16.72
N LYS A 177 -8.06 18.20 -17.46
CA LYS A 177 -8.55 18.01 -18.83
C LYS A 177 -7.42 17.47 -19.72
N GLN A 178 -7.64 16.31 -20.35
CA GLN A 178 -6.69 15.57 -21.20
C GLN A 178 -5.46 14.93 -20.51
N ALA A 179 -5.42 14.87 -19.17
CA ALA A 179 -4.38 14.12 -18.47
C ALA A 179 -4.78 12.65 -18.27
N HIS A 180 -3.87 11.72 -18.61
CA HIS A 180 -4.11 10.27 -18.50
C HIS A 180 -3.61 9.64 -17.18
N GLY A 181 -2.87 10.39 -16.36
CA GLY A 181 -2.26 9.91 -15.11
C GLY A 181 -2.85 10.47 -13.81
N THR A 182 -4.01 11.14 -13.89
CA THR A 182 -4.72 11.65 -12.68
C THR A 182 -5.48 10.53 -12.00
N GLU A 183 -5.79 10.68 -10.71
CA GLU A 183 -6.49 9.64 -9.93
C GLU A 183 -7.81 9.24 -10.59
N LEU A 184 -8.63 10.21 -11.03
CA LEU A 184 -9.89 9.93 -11.73
C LEU A 184 -9.68 9.29 -13.11
N ALA A 185 -8.60 9.60 -13.82
CA ALA A 185 -8.28 8.95 -15.10
C ALA A 185 -7.88 7.47 -14.91
N LEU A 186 -7.14 7.17 -13.86
CA LEU A 186 -6.76 5.81 -13.48
C LEU A 186 -7.97 4.99 -13.02
N LEU A 187 -8.85 5.57 -12.18
CA LEU A 187 -10.10 4.93 -11.75
C LEU A 187 -11.04 4.67 -12.93
N LYS A 188 -11.15 5.60 -13.89
CA LYS A 188 -11.92 5.39 -15.12
C LYS A 188 -11.36 4.26 -15.97
N LYS A 189 -10.02 4.15 -16.08
CA LYS A 189 -9.35 3.03 -16.77
C LYS A 189 -9.65 1.70 -16.08
N ARG A 190 -9.57 1.66 -14.75
CA ARG A 190 -9.91 0.49 -13.94
C ARG A 190 -11.38 0.07 -14.12
N LEU A 191 -12.30 1.04 -14.16
CA LEU A 191 -13.72 0.77 -14.41
C LEU A 191 -13.96 0.14 -15.79
N VAL A 192 -13.25 0.59 -16.84
CA VAL A 192 -13.31 -0.01 -18.18
C VAL A 192 -12.76 -1.44 -18.16
N ASP A 193 -11.65 -1.67 -17.47
CA ASP A 193 -11.03 -2.99 -17.35
C ASP A 193 -11.91 -4.01 -16.59
N VAL A 194 -12.50 -3.60 -15.46
CA VAL A 194 -13.48 -4.40 -14.72
C VAL A 194 -14.71 -4.71 -15.58
N LYS A 195 -15.17 -3.74 -16.39
CA LYS A 195 -16.27 -3.96 -17.33
C LYS A 195 -15.91 -5.00 -18.41
N SER A 196 -14.73 -4.90 -19.03
CA SER A 196 -14.30 -5.89 -20.02
C SER A 196 -14.12 -7.29 -19.43
N ARG A 197 -13.61 -7.40 -18.20
CA ARG A 197 -13.49 -8.67 -17.48
C ARG A 197 -14.87 -9.27 -17.18
N ARG A 198 -15.86 -8.45 -16.80
CA ARG A 198 -17.25 -8.88 -16.59
C ARG A 198 -17.93 -9.33 -17.89
N ASP A 199 -17.81 -8.54 -18.95
CA ASP A 199 -18.46 -8.82 -20.25
C ASP A 199 -17.87 -10.10 -20.90
N ALA A 200 -16.63 -10.46 -20.60
CA ALA A 200 -16.01 -11.73 -20.99
C ALA A 200 -16.53 -12.95 -20.18
N ILE A 201 -17.12 -12.72 -19.01
CA ILE A 201 -17.72 -13.77 -18.17
C ILE A 201 -19.21 -13.98 -18.53
N ASP A 202 -19.91 -12.94 -18.97
CA ASP A 202 -21.34 -13.01 -19.33
C ASP A 202 -21.62 -13.91 -20.56
N THR A 203 -20.65 -14.10 -21.46
CA THR A 203 -20.73 -15.03 -22.59
C THR A 203 -20.64 -16.52 -22.21
N LEU A 204 -20.38 -16.84 -20.93
CA LEU A 204 -20.25 -18.21 -20.38
C LEU A 204 -21.51 -18.73 -19.65
N ALA A 205 -22.60 -17.96 -19.59
CA ALA A 205 -23.79 -18.32 -18.80
C ALA A 205 -24.51 -19.59 -19.29
N SER A 206 -24.57 -19.86 -20.60
CA SER A 206 -25.20 -21.09 -21.13
C SER A 206 -24.34 -22.35 -20.93
N THR A 207 -23.02 -22.19 -20.77
CA THR A 207 -22.10 -23.30 -20.46
C THR A 207 -22.08 -23.64 -18.97
N TYR A 208 -22.41 -22.68 -18.10
CA TYR A 208 -22.51 -22.87 -16.66
C TYR A 208 -23.71 -23.76 -16.28
N GLU A 209 -24.90 -23.49 -16.82
CA GLU A 209 -26.11 -24.29 -16.54
C GLU A 209 -25.93 -25.78 -16.92
N GLY A 210 -25.27 -26.07 -18.05
CA GLY A 210 -25.00 -27.44 -18.49
C GLY A 210 -24.02 -28.18 -17.58
N LEU A 211 -22.95 -27.51 -17.12
CA LEU A 211 -21.94 -28.11 -16.24
C LEU A 211 -22.45 -28.29 -14.80
N GLU A 212 -23.31 -27.38 -14.31
CA GLU A 212 -23.92 -27.52 -12.98
C GLU A 212 -24.95 -28.66 -12.95
N ALA A 213 -25.71 -28.86 -14.03
CA ALA A 213 -26.58 -30.03 -14.17
C ALA A 213 -25.79 -31.35 -14.16
N GLU A 214 -24.64 -31.41 -14.84
CA GLU A 214 -23.74 -32.57 -14.84
C GLU A 214 -23.13 -32.84 -13.45
N ARG A 215 -22.74 -31.78 -12.74
CA ARG A 215 -22.22 -31.88 -11.36
C ARG A 215 -23.28 -32.42 -10.39
N LEU A 216 -24.51 -31.92 -10.48
CA LEU A 216 -25.63 -32.33 -9.62
C LEU A 216 -26.04 -33.79 -9.88
N ASP A 217 -26.10 -34.23 -11.14
CA ASP A 217 -26.36 -35.63 -11.49
C ASP A 217 -25.28 -36.57 -10.95
N ALA A 218 -23.99 -36.24 -11.18
CA ALA A 218 -22.87 -37.03 -10.66
C ALA A 218 -22.87 -37.08 -9.12
N ALA A 219 -23.17 -35.98 -8.44
CA ALA A 219 -23.27 -35.91 -6.98
C ALA A 219 -24.44 -36.77 -6.45
N GLN A 220 -25.59 -36.78 -7.14
CA GLN A 220 -26.73 -37.61 -6.77
C GLN A 220 -26.41 -39.11 -6.94
N GLN A 221 -25.79 -39.49 -8.05
CA GLN A 221 -25.38 -40.87 -8.31
C GLN A 221 -24.29 -41.34 -7.34
N TYR A 222 -23.34 -40.47 -7.00
CA TYR A 222 -22.34 -40.71 -5.95
C TYR A 222 -22.99 -40.96 -4.59
N GLY A 223 -23.93 -40.09 -4.18
CA GLY A 223 -24.66 -40.23 -2.91
C GLY A 223 -25.48 -41.52 -2.81
N ARG A 224 -26.16 -41.92 -3.91
CA ARG A 224 -26.87 -43.21 -3.98
C ARG A 224 -25.90 -44.39 -3.86
N THR A 225 -24.82 -44.40 -4.64
CA THR A 225 -23.83 -45.50 -4.65
C THR A 225 -23.12 -45.63 -3.30
N ILE A 226 -22.85 -44.51 -2.59
CA ILE A 226 -22.32 -44.55 -1.22
C ILE A 226 -23.33 -45.14 -0.25
N SER A 227 -24.61 -44.81 -0.37
CA SER A 227 -25.66 -45.33 0.51
C SER A 227 -25.81 -46.85 0.31
N ASP A 228 -25.84 -47.32 -0.92
CA ASP A 228 -25.91 -48.75 -1.26
C ASP A 228 -24.66 -49.50 -0.80
N ARG A 229 -23.47 -48.89 -0.98
CA ARG A 229 -22.20 -49.39 -0.44
C ARG A 229 -22.25 -49.48 1.09
N ALA A 230 -22.77 -48.49 1.79
CA ALA A 230 -22.86 -48.48 3.25
C ALA A 230 -23.74 -49.62 3.77
N VAL A 231 -24.87 -49.89 3.09
CA VAL A 231 -25.74 -51.04 3.41
C VAL A 231 -25.00 -52.37 3.23
N LEU A 232 -24.26 -52.53 2.12
CA LEU A 232 -23.50 -53.74 1.85
C LEU A 232 -22.32 -53.93 2.82
N VAL A 233 -21.61 -52.84 3.16
CA VAL A 233 -20.54 -52.85 4.18
C VAL A 233 -21.08 -53.21 5.55
N ALA A 234 -22.24 -52.68 5.95
CA ALA A 234 -22.87 -53.04 7.23
C ALA A 234 -23.22 -54.55 7.29
N ARG A 235 -23.67 -55.13 6.17
CA ARG A 235 -23.94 -56.57 6.07
C ARG A 235 -22.66 -57.40 6.13
N LEU A 236 -21.59 -56.97 5.45
CA LEU A 236 -20.28 -57.63 5.52
C LEU A 236 -19.61 -57.49 6.90
N ASP A 237 -19.78 -56.36 7.60
CA ASP A 237 -19.31 -56.18 8.97
C ASP A 237 -20.08 -57.07 9.94
N THR A 238 -21.39 -57.26 9.72
CA THR A 238 -22.18 -58.25 10.46
C THR A 238 -21.60 -59.66 10.33
N PHE A 239 -21.19 -60.05 9.12
CA PHE A 239 -20.52 -61.35 8.91
C PHE A 239 -19.15 -61.41 9.58
N ALA A 240 -18.37 -60.32 9.52
CA ALA A 240 -17.09 -60.24 10.17
C ALA A 240 -17.21 -60.32 11.71
N ARG A 241 -18.25 -59.73 12.30
CA ARG A 241 -18.59 -59.83 13.73
C ARG A 241 -18.84 -61.28 14.14
N TYR A 242 -19.61 -62.04 13.35
CA TYR A 242 -19.82 -63.47 13.63
C TYR A 242 -18.52 -64.27 13.59
N VAL A 243 -17.67 -64.03 12.57
CA VAL A 243 -16.37 -64.70 12.45
C VAL A 243 -15.41 -64.31 13.58
N ARG A 244 -15.42 -63.06 14.04
CA ARG A 244 -14.60 -62.58 15.17
C ARG A 244 -15.07 -63.10 16.53
N ALA A 245 -16.38 -63.23 16.73
CA ALA A 245 -16.96 -63.68 17.99
C ALA A 245 -16.83 -65.20 18.19
N ALA A 246 -16.77 -65.99 17.11
CA ALA A 246 -16.59 -67.45 17.17
C ALA A 246 -15.35 -67.93 17.98
N PRO A 247 -14.12 -67.43 17.75
CA PRO A 247 -12.96 -67.82 18.55
C PRO A 247 -13.02 -67.29 20.00
N MET A 248 -13.70 -66.16 20.25
CA MET A 248 -13.90 -65.64 21.60
C MET A 248 -14.78 -66.59 22.43
N LEU A 249 -15.84 -67.14 21.82
CA LEU A 249 -16.68 -68.16 22.46
C LEU A 249 -15.86 -69.43 22.79
N ALA A 250 -14.94 -69.82 21.92
CA ALA A 250 -14.02 -70.92 22.17
C ALA A 250 -13.01 -70.63 23.29
N ASP A 251 -12.57 -69.38 23.44
CA ASP A 251 -11.64 -68.95 24.49
C ASP A 251 -12.32 -68.80 25.86
N ILE A 252 -13.56 -68.31 25.90
CA ILE A 252 -14.41 -68.31 27.11
C ILE A 252 -14.55 -69.75 27.63
N ARG A 253 -14.89 -70.71 26.76
CA ARG A 253 -14.99 -72.14 27.13
C ARG A 253 -13.69 -72.68 27.74
N ARG A 254 -12.51 -72.22 27.26
CA ARG A 254 -11.20 -72.62 27.78
C ARG A 254 -10.85 -71.95 29.12
N LYS A 255 -11.16 -70.66 29.28
CA LYS A 255 -10.85 -69.88 30.50
C LYS A 255 -11.74 -70.25 31.67
N ILE A 256 -13.01 -70.58 31.43
CA ILE A 256 -13.92 -71.14 32.45
C ILE A 256 -13.32 -72.43 33.03
N ALA A 257 -12.79 -73.33 32.19
CA ALA A 257 -12.13 -74.55 32.66
C ALA A 257 -10.83 -74.31 33.48
N ARG A 258 -10.18 -73.15 33.31
CA ARG A 258 -9.00 -72.73 34.12
C ARG A 258 -9.41 -72.08 35.44
N LEU A 259 -10.53 -71.34 35.46
CA LEU A 259 -11.10 -70.75 36.68
C LEU A 259 -11.45 -71.82 37.72
N ASP A 260 -11.94 -72.98 37.28
CA ASP A 260 -12.28 -74.12 38.15
C ASP A 260 -11.08 -74.70 38.92
N GLN A 261 -9.84 -74.33 38.58
CA GLN A 261 -8.60 -74.83 39.19
C GLN A 261 -7.97 -73.86 40.21
N LEU A 262 -8.55 -72.65 40.40
CA LEU A 262 -7.99 -71.59 41.25
C LEU A 262 -8.74 -71.47 42.60
N PRO A 263 -8.09 -70.99 43.68
CA PRO A 263 -8.70 -70.94 45.02
C PRO A 263 -9.91 -70.00 45.10
N ASP A 264 -11.02 -70.47 45.70
CA ASP A 264 -12.27 -69.70 45.81
C ASP A 264 -12.40 -69.01 47.19
N ILE A 265 -11.66 -67.92 47.37
CA ILE A 265 -11.73 -67.01 48.53
C ILE A 265 -12.05 -65.58 48.09
N ALA A 266 -12.80 -64.79 48.87
CA ALA A 266 -13.17 -63.43 48.47
C ALA A 266 -11.94 -62.53 48.28
N SER A 267 -11.87 -61.80 47.17
CA SER A 267 -10.80 -60.82 46.94
C SER A 267 -11.00 -59.55 47.77
N PRO A 268 -9.96 -59.03 48.42
CA PRO A 268 -10.04 -57.73 49.08
C PRO A 268 -10.23 -56.57 48.09
N ALA A 269 -10.78 -55.44 48.55
CA ALA A 269 -10.99 -54.24 47.73
C ALA A 269 -9.65 -53.67 47.22
N ARG A 270 -9.46 -53.67 45.90
CA ARG A 270 -8.15 -53.49 45.22
C ARG A 270 -7.60 -52.06 45.19
N THR A 271 -8.18 -51.10 45.92
CA THR A 271 -7.63 -49.73 46.06
C THR A 271 -6.38 -49.68 46.94
N SER A 272 -6.15 -50.73 47.74
CA SER A 272 -5.10 -50.71 48.77
C SER A 272 -3.80 -51.41 48.34
N THR A 273 -3.77 -52.14 47.22
CA THR A 273 -2.59 -52.92 46.78
C THR A 273 -1.72 -52.26 45.73
N GLY A 274 -2.10 -51.06 45.26
CA GLY A 274 -1.47 -50.37 44.13
C GLY A 274 -0.02 -49.95 44.33
N SER A 275 0.60 -50.19 45.49
CA SER A 275 2.04 -49.96 45.59
C SER A 275 2.74 -50.62 46.77
N VAL A 276 2.70 -51.96 46.82
CA VAL A 276 3.53 -52.69 47.81
C VAL A 276 5.02 -52.41 47.57
N THR A 277 5.44 -52.18 46.32
CA THR A 277 6.82 -51.82 45.95
C THR A 277 7.18 -50.38 46.26
N GLU A 278 6.35 -49.36 45.98
CA GLU A 278 6.67 -48.00 46.43
C GLU A 278 6.56 -47.90 47.96
N LEU A 279 5.70 -48.69 48.62
CA LEU A 279 5.71 -48.78 50.08
C LEU A 279 7.04 -49.33 50.64
N ILE A 280 7.74 -50.20 49.90
CA ILE A 280 9.07 -50.70 50.29
C ILE A 280 10.15 -49.63 50.06
N ASP A 281 10.08 -48.92 48.93
CA ASP A 281 11.05 -47.87 48.57
C ASP A 281 10.89 -46.60 49.43
N ASP A 282 9.65 -46.21 49.75
CA ASP A 282 9.33 -45.07 50.62
C ASP A 282 9.76 -45.33 52.08
N ASP A 283 9.61 -46.55 52.61
CA ASP A 283 10.09 -46.92 53.96
C ASP A 283 11.63 -46.76 54.06
N ALA A 284 12.36 -47.18 53.03
CA ALA A 284 13.82 -47.04 52.96
C ALA A 284 14.27 -45.58 52.81
N SER A 285 13.55 -44.80 51.99
CA SER A 285 13.82 -43.37 51.76
C SER A 285 13.55 -42.51 53.00
N LEU A 286 12.41 -42.71 53.66
CA LEU A 286 12.01 -41.94 54.84
C LEU A 286 12.92 -42.21 56.04
N ARG A 287 13.36 -43.47 56.26
CA ARG A 287 14.32 -43.81 57.32
C ARG A 287 15.68 -43.13 57.13
N THR A 288 16.15 -43.07 55.89
CA THR A 288 17.42 -42.43 55.55
C THR A 288 17.36 -40.91 55.77
N ARG A 289 16.26 -40.27 55.34
CA ARG A 289 16.04 -38.82 55.54
C ARG A 289 15.88 -38.44 57.00
N LEU A 290 15.19 -39.27 57.80
CA LEU A 290 15.03 -39.03 59.24
C LEU A 290 16.37 -39.14 59.99
N SER A 291 17.18 -40.18 59.72
CA SER A 291 18.49 -40.35 60.36
C SER A 291 19.40 -39.15 60.09
N ALA A 292 19.49 -38.71 58.83
CA ALA A 292 20.32 -37.57 58.45
C ALA A 292 19.87 -36.24 59.10
N ASN A 293 18.56 -36.05 59.30
CA ASN A 293 18.02 -34.87 59.98
C ASN A 293 18.31 -34.91 61.50
N ILE A 294 18.17 -36.07 62.14
CA ILE A 294 18.46 -36.23 63.59
C ILE A 294 19.92 -35.93 63.88
N ASP A 295 20.84 -36.55 63.13
CA ASP A 295 22.29 -36.39 63.33
C ASP A 295 22.73 -34.93 63.21
N GLU A 296 22.20 -34.20 62.23
CA GLU A 296 22.54 -32.79 62.01
C GLU A 296 21.90 -31.87 63.06
N THR A 297 20.69 -32.21 63.54
CA THR A 297 20.00 -31.45 64.60
C THR A 297 20.72 -31.59 65.95
N GLU A 298 21.16 -32.79 66.32
CA GLU A 298 21.92 -33.02 67.56
C GLU A 298 23.28 -32.31 67.53
N ARG A 299 23.98 -32.39 66.40
CA ARG A 299 25.27 -31.71 66.19
C ARG A 299 25.18 -30.19 66.29
N LEU A 300 24.10 -29.58 65.79
CA LEU A 300 23.87 -28.13 65.90
C LEU A 300 23.43 -27.72 67.31
N ALA A 301 22.65 -28.55 68.01
CA ALA A 301 22.19 -28.27 69.37
C ALA A 301 23.36 -28.18 70.36
N GLU A 302 24.30 -29.13 70.30
CA GLU A 302 25.50 -29.14 71.16
C GLU A 302 26.38 -27.89 70.95
N LYS A 303 26.52 -27.46 69.69
CA LYS A 303 27.31 -26.26 69.32
C LYS A 303 26.71 -24.96 69.86
N VAL A 304 25.38 -24.86 69.99
CA VAL A 304 24.72 -23.65 70.53
C VAL A 304 24.88 -23.54 72.04
N THR A 305 24.83 -24.66 72.77
CA THR A 305 24.98 -24.70 74.23
C THR A 305 26.40 -24.47 74.74
N ALA A 306 27.42 -24.70 73.91
CA ALA A 306 28.83 -24.58 74.28
C ALA A 306 29.39 -23.13 74.23
N VAL A 307 28.56 -22.13 73.88
CA VAL A 307 28.99 -20.75 73.64
C VAL A 307 28.57 -19.82 74.78
N ASP A 308 29.53 -19.24 75.52
CA ASP A 308 29.35 -18.35 76.69
C ASP A 308 29.68 -16.88 76.35
N GLU A 309 28.88 -15.91 76.81
CA GLU A 309 28.94 -14.50 76.38
C GLU A 309 29.57 -13.57 77.45
N ASP A 310 30.53 -12.71 77.06
CA ASP A 310 31.22 -11.74 77.94
C ASP A 310 30.37 -10.45 78.12
N GLU A 311 29.36 -10.52 78.99
CA GLU A 311 28.35 -9.46 79.22
C GLU A 311 28.93 -8.08 79.66
N PRO A 312 29.99 -7.99 80.50
CA PRO A 312 30.57 -6.71 80.90
C PRO A 312 31.09 -5.86 79.74
N ILE A 313 31.76 -6.45 78.74
CA ILE A 313 32.29 -5.67 77.61
C ILE A 313 31.22 -5.30 76.58
N LEU A 314 30.19 -6.13 76.45
CA LEU A 314 29.02 -5.85 75.62
C LEU A 314 28.22 -4.64 76.16
N SER A 315 28.22 -4.41 77.48
CA SER A 315 27.49 -3.31 78.11
C SER A 315 28.04 -1.90 77.83
N ILE A 316 29.32 -1.80 77.45
CA ILE A 316 30.04 -0.54 77.11
C ILE A 316 30.44 -0.45 75.63
N SER A 317 29.84 -1.29 74.78
CA SER A 317 30.21 -1.49 73.37
C SER A 317 30.21 -0.22 72.52
N GLU A 318 29.23 0.68 72.71
CA GLU A 318 29.11 1.93 71.92
C GLU A 318 30.30 2.87 72.16
N ARG A 319 30.81 2.94 73.40
CA ARG A 319 31.96 3.79 73.73
C ARG A 319 33.27 3.18 73.22
N ILE A 320 33.42 1.86 73.27
CA ILE A 320 34.58 1.16 72.67
C ILE A 320 34.56 1.28 71.14
N ARG A 321 33.39 1.19 70.48
CA ARG A 321 33.27 1.44 69.03
C ARG A 321 33.62 2.87 68.66
N GLY A 322 33.25 3.86 69.47
CA GLY A 322 33.64 5.27 69.30
C GLY A 322 35.15 5.50 69.33
N LEU A 323 35.91 4.69 70.09
CA LEU A 323 37.37 4.76 70.11
C LEU A 323 38.02 4.34 68.79
N ALA A 324 37.38 3.48 67.99
CA ALA A 324 37.94 3.05 66.70
C ALA A 324 38.00 4.24 65.71
N GLU A 325 37.00 5.10 65.70
CA GLU A 325 36.94 6.27 64.81
C GLU A 325 37.94 7.36 65.25
N SER A 326 38.04 7.62 66.55
CA SER A 326 39.04 8.55 67.10
C SER A 326 40.48 8.00 67.02
N LYS A 327 40.66 6.66 67.09
CA LYS A 327 41.95 6.00 66.82
C LYS A 327 42.33 6.14 65.35
N VAL A 328 41.41 5.86 64.42
CA VAL A 328 41.67 6.07 62.99
C VAL A 328 42.06 7.52 62.73
N ARG A 329 41.40 8.51 63.33
CA ARG A 329 41.82 9.93 63.23
C ARG A 329 43.20 10.19 63.82
N HIS A 330 43.54 9.63 64.99
CA HIS A 330 44.86 9.79 65.62
C HIS A 330 45.98 9.13 64.81
N THR A 331 45.79 7.88 64.37
CA THR A 331 46.78 7.09 63.65
C THR A 331 46.89 7.56 62.19
N ALA A 332 45.78 7.88 61.53
CA ALA A 332 45.79 8.53 60.21
C ALA A 332 46.45 9.90 60.28
N ALA A 333 46.13 10.75 61.27
CA ALA A 333 46.86 12.00 61.46
C ALA A 333 48.36 11.76 61.72
N GLY A 334 48.74 10.73 62.48
CA GLY A 334 50.13 10.35 62.73
C GLY A 334 50.93 9.94 61.48
N PHE A 335 50.33 9.15 60.59
CA PHE A 335 50.95 8.74 59.32
C PHE A 335 50.84 9.79 58.20
N ASP A 336 49.75 10.55 58.20
CA ASP A 336 49.42 11.51 57.15
C ASP A 336 50.06 12.88 57.44
N LEU A 337 50.31 13.29 58.70
CA LEU A 337 51.00 14.56 59.02
C LEU A 337 52.38 14.71 58.34
N PRO A 338 53.28 13.71 58.36
CA PRO A 338 54.54 13.79 57.61
C PRO A 338 54.32 13.92 56.11
N THR A 339 53.35 13.18 55.56
CA THR A 339 53.00 13.19 54.12
C THR A 339 52.36 14.52 53.71
N ARG A 340 51.42 15.06 54.49
CA ARG A 340 50.79 16.37 54.26
C ARG A 340 51.77 17.52 54.44
N ARG A 341 52.75 17.43 55.36
CA ARG A 341 53.86 18.39 55.46
C ARG A 341 54.80 18.30 54.26
N MET A 342 55.07 17.08 53.77
CA MET A 342 55.82 16.87 52.52
C MET A 342 55.05 17.42 51.32
N GLU A 343 53.73 17.21 51.24
CA GLU A 343 52.85 17.76 50.21
C GLU A 343 52.76 19.28 50.27
N LEU A 344 52.73 19.88 51.46
CA LEU A 344 52.84 21.32 51.65
C LEU A 344 54.18 21.84 51.13
N GLN A 345 55.27 21.11 51.36
CA GLN A 345 56.58 21.43 50.82
C GLN A 345 56.66 21.23 49.30
N ILE A 346 55.96 20.23 48.75
CA ILE A 346 55.79 20.03 47.30
C ILE A 346 54.98 21.17 46.69
N LEU A 347 53.88 21.60 47.32
CA LEU A 347 53.08 22.75 46.87
C LEU A 347 53.90 24.05 46.93
N ASN A 348 54.71 24.25 47.97
CA ASN A 348 55.66 25.37 48.04
C ASN A 348 56.70 25.31 46.91
N ASN A 349 57.19 24.12 46.57
CA ASN A 349 58.08 23.93 45.41
C ASN A 349 57.36 24.10 44.07
N SER A 350 56.06 23.78 43.99
CA SER A 350 55.20 23.99 42.82
C SER A 350 55.00 25.47 42.57
N VAL A 351 54.68 26.24 43.62
CA VAL A 351 54.62 27.71 43.58
C VAL A 351 55.96 28.29 43.10
N ALA A 352 57.09 27.82 43.64
CA ALA A 352 58.41 28.25 43.19
C ALA A 352 58.72 27.87 41.73
N SER A 353 58.24 26.70 41.27
CA SER A 353 58.40 26.24 39.88
C SER A 353 57.55 27.02 38.90
N CYS A 354 56.30 27.36 39.26
CA CYS A 354 55.43 28.24 38.47
C CYS A 354 56.03 29.64 38.37
N LEU A 355 56.60 30.18 39.45
CA LEU A 355 57.32 31.46 39.42
C LEU A 355 58.56 31.40 38.50
N ALA A 356 59.31 30.30 38.52
CA ALA A 356 60.44 30.11 37.61
C ALA A 356 59.99 29.98 36.14
N ALA A 357 58.90 29.25 35.86
CA ALA A 357 58.33 29.09 34.52
C ALA A 357 57.75 30.40 33.95
N LEU A 358 57.26 31.28 34.82
CA LEU A 358 56.84 32.64 34.49
C LEU A 358 58.02 33.62 34.37
N GLY A 359 59.26 33.18 34.61
CA GLY A 359 60.47 34.02 34.58
C GLY A 359 60.58 35.01 35.74
N ARG A 360 59.87 34.76 36.84
CA ARG A 360 59.70 35.64 38.02
C ARG A 360 60.08 34.94 39.33
N SER A 361 61.17 34.18 39.32
CA SER A 361 61.63 33.36 40.45
C SER A 361 62.02 34.13 41.73
N SER A 362 62.19 35.45 41.65
CA SER A 362 62.51 36.31 42.79
C SER A 362 61.32 37.11 43.34
N GLU A 363 60.08 36.82 42.91
CA GLU A 363 58.89 37.53 43.37
C GLU A 363 58.55 37.15 44.82
N ALA A 364 58.50 38.14 45.71
CA ALA A 364 58.27 37.93 47.15
C ALA A 364 56.78 37.74 47.50
N ASP A 365 55.88 38.29 46.67
CA ASP A 365 54.44 38.11 46.77
C ASP A 365 53.90 37.49 45.46
N PRO A 366 53.82 36.15 45.38
CA PRO A 366 53.32 35.45 44.19
C PRO A 366 51.88 35.83 43.82
N GLY A 367 51.08 36.33 44.78
CA GLY A 367 49.71 36.78 44.54
C GLY A 367 49.63 38.04 43.68
N ALA A 368 50.66 38.89 43.69
CA ALA A 368 50.71 40.13 42.91
C ALA A 368 50.88 39.91 41.40
N LEU A 369 51.29 38.70 40.98
CA LEU A 369 51.41 38.31 39.56
C LEU A 369 50.10 37.84 38.94
N LEU A 370 49.08 37.57 39.77
CA LEU A 370 47.77 37.11 39.31
C LEU A 370 47.03 38.24 38.57
N LEU A 371 46.59 37.94 37.35
CA LEU A 371 45.81 38.88 36.55
C LEU A 371 44.35 38.94 37.05
N PRO A 372 43.66 40.07 36.91
CA PRO A 372 42.23 40.16 37.21
C PRO A 372 41.42 39.12 36.42
N ALA A 373 40.42 38.52 37.07
CA ALA A 373 39.59 37.48 36.46
C ALA A 373 38.93 37.93 35.13
N VAL A 374 38.62 39.23 35.01
CA VAL A 374 38.08 39.84 33.77
C VAL A 374 39.10 39.76 32.63
N THR A 375 40.36 40.10 32.90
CA THR A 375 41.45 40.05 31.91
C THR A 375 41.77 38.61 31.52
N VAL A 376 41.80 37.68 32.49
CA VAL A 376 42.00 36.24 32.21
C VAL A 376 40.85 35.69 31.36
N GLY A 377 39.60 36.07 31.64
CA GLY A 377 38.44 35.63 30.88
C GLY A 377 38.46 36.12 29.43
N VAL A 378 38.78 37.40 29.21
CA VAL A 378 38.88 37.98 27.85
C VAL A 378 40.01 37.32 27.05
N VAL A 379 41.21 37.17 27.64
CA VAL A 379 42.35 36.59 26.94
C VAL A 379 42.15 35.08 26.70
N ARG A 380 41.56 34.33 27.63
CA ARG A 380 41.27 32.89 27.46
C ARG A 380 40.21 32.65 26.37
N ALA A 381 39.17 33.47 26.31
CA ALA A 381 38.19 33.45 25.22
C ALA A 381 38.83 33.74 23.84
N MET A 382 39.79 34.68 23.78
CA MET A 382 40.53 34.95 22.55
C MET A 382 41.49 33.81 22.16
N VAL A 383 42.15 33.17 23.13
CA VAL A 383 43.00 31.99 22.88
C VAL A 383 42.16 30.80 22.37
N GLU A 384 40.97 30.57 22.91
CA GLU A 384 40.01 29.56 22.42
C GLU A 384 39.55 29.87 20.98
N GLN A 385 39.31 31.14 20.67
CA GLN A 385 38.95 31.57 19.31
C GLN A 385 40.09 31.37 18.30
N ARG A 386 41.37 31.42 18.72
CA ARG A 386 42.53 31.33 17.80
C ARG A 386 42.56 30.03 17.01
N SER A 387 42.26 28.90 17.65
CA SER A 387 42.24 27.60 16.96
C SER A 387 41.12 27.54 15.92
N GLY A 388 39.92 28.06 16.24
CA GLY A 388 38.79 28.13 15.31
C GLY A 388 39.02 29.09 14.14
N ILE A 389 39.70 30.22 14.37
CA ILE A 389 40.04 31.18 13.31
C ILE A 389 41.12 30.62 12.40
N ALA A 390 42.19 30.02 12.96
CA ALA A 390 43.27 29.43 12.17
C ALA A 390 42.82 28.20 11.36
N THR A 391 41.96 27.34 11.94
CA THR A 391 41.37 26.20 11.23
C THR A 391 40.37 26.66 10.17
N GLY A 392 39.50 27.62 10.48
CA GLY A 392 38.57 28.22 9.51
C GLY A 392 39.30 28.88 8.34
N MET A 393 40.43 29.53 8.60
CA MET A 393 41.25 30.16 7.57
C MET A 393 41.94 29.15 6.65
N ARG A 394 42.49 28.07 7.22
CA ARG A 394 43.09 26.98 6.44
C ARG A 394 42.02 26.23 5.63
N ALA A 395 40.90 25.87 6.25
CA ALA A 395 39.78 25.20 5.60
C ALA A 395 39.21 26.02 4.43
N ALA A 396 38.98 27.33 4.61
CA ALA A 396 38.49 28.17 3.53
C ALA A 396 39.46 28.23 2.34
N ARG A 397 40.78 28.26 2.58
CA ARG A 397 41.80 28.23 1.52
C ARG A 397 41.87 26.87 0.82
N ASP A 398 41.83 25.78 1.57
CA ASP A 398 41.88 24.41 1.02
C ASP A 398 40.60 24.10 0.21
N GLU A 399 39.42 24.51 0.69
CA GLU A 399 38.16 24.38 -0.04
C GLU A 399 38.14 25.22 -1.33
N ALA A 400 38.69 26.44 -1.30
CA ALA A 400 38.80 27.27 -2.49
C ALA A 400 39.78 26.68 -3.53
N ALA A 401 40.87 26.05 -3.08
CA ALA A 401 41.80 25.33 -3.95
C ALA A 401 41.15 24.08 -4.56
N ALA A 402 40.45 23.28 -3.75
CA ALA A 402 39.72 22.10 -4.23
C ALA A 402 38.59 22.46 -5.22
N ALA A 403 37.87 23.56 -4.99
CA ALA A 403 36.85 24.05 -5.91
C ALA A 403 37.46 24.52 -7.25
N LEU A 404 38.66 25.11 -7.22
CA LEU A 404 39.39 25.51 -8.43
C LEU A 404 39.84 24.29 -9.25
N ASP A 405 40.38 23.26 -8.60
CA ASP A 405 40.78 22.02 -9.26
C ASP A 405 39.57 21.29 -9.86
N ALA A 406 38.45 21.23 -9.12
CA ALA A 406 37.20 20.66 -9.60
C ALA A 406 36.65 21.39 -10.84
N LEU A 407 36.79 22.72 -10.89
CA LEU A 407 36.43 23.52 -12.06
C LEU A 407 37.34 23.21 -13.27
N GLN A 408 38.65 23.05 -13.05
CA GLN A 408 39.59 22.70 -14.13
C GLN A 408 39.29 21.32 -14.71
N VAL A 409 38.99 20.33 -13.87
CA VAL A 409 38.56 18.98 -14.31
C VAL A 409 37.25 19.04 -15.08
N ALA A 410 36.28 19.84 -14.63
CA ALA A 410 35.01 20.03 -15.34
C ALA A 410 35.22 20.67 -16.73
N ARG A 411 36.13 21.63 -16.86
CA ARG A 411 36.47 22.26 -18.16
C ARG A 411 37.16 21.31 -19.12
N GLN A 412 38.04 20.43 -18.64
CA GLN A 412 38.72 19.43 -19.48
C GLN A 412 37.76 18.37 -20.06
N ARG A 413 36.58 18.17 -19.44
CA ARG A 413 35.55 17.25 -19.93
C ARG A 413 34.70 17.79 -21.07
N VAL A 414 34.78 19.09 -21.37
CA VAL A 414 34.12 19.68 -22.54
C VAL A 414 34.99 19.38 -23.78
N GLY A 415 34.85 18.17 -24.34
CA GLY A 415 35.59 17.70 -25.51
C GLY A 415 35.10 18.29 -26.85
N GLU A 416 35.96 18.26 -27.87
CA GLU A 416 35.82 18.92 -29.18
C GLU A 416 34.91 18.21 -30.22
N GLU A 417 34.08 17.23 -29.84
CA GLU A 417 33.26 16.50 -30.83
C GLU A 417 32.14 17.40 -31.40
N ARG A 418 32.30 17.84 -32.65
CA ARG A 418 31.29 18.64 -33.36
C ARG A 418 30.07 17.80 -33.72
N ALA A 419 28.95 18.08 -33.07
CA ALA A 419 27.65 17.52 -33.42
C ALA A 419 27.24 17.83 -34.86
N VAL A 420 26.56 16.88 -35.52
CA VAL A 420 25.98 17.06 -36.85
C VAL A 420 24.90 18.15 -36.78
N PRO A 421 24.80 19.08 -37.74
CA PRO A 421 23.84 20.19 -37.68
C PRO A 421 22.39 19.72 -37.48
N GLU A 422 21.67 20.36 -36.54
CA GLU A 422 20.26 20.10 -36.21
C GLU A 422 19.33 19.96 -37.44
N PRO A 423 19.43 20.80 -38.50
CA PRO A 423 18.53 20.69 -39.64
C PRO A 423 18.68 19.37 -40.43
N ALA A 424 19.90 18.81 -40.49
CA ALA A 424 20.14 17.54 -41.17
C ALA A 424 19.57 16.36 -40.36
N ARG A 425 19.69 16.42 -39.02
CA ARG A 425 19.11 15.42 -38.10
C ARG A 425 17.58 15.46 -38.10
N ALA A 426 16.98 16.65 -38.15
CA ALA A 426 15.52 16.80 -38.22
C ALA A 426 14.93 16.20 -39.50
N ARG A 427 15.59 16.37 -40.65
CA ARG A 427 15.18 15.74 -41.92
C ARG A 427 15.27 14.21 -41.85
N LEU A 428 16.35 13.67 -41.27
CA LEU A 428 16.50 12.23 -41.06
C LEU A 428 15.43 11.66 -40.11
N GLY A 429 15.14 12.36 -39.02
CA GLY A 429 14.07 11.99 -38.08
C GLY A 429 12.68 11.99 -38.74
N SER A 430 12.39 12.98 -39.59
CA SER A 430 11.14 13.04 -40.35
C SER A 430 11.00 11.89 -41.35
N ALA A 431 12.05 11.59 -42.10
CA ALA A 431 12.08 10.47 -43.05
C ALA A 431 11.92 9.12 -42.34
N LEU A 432 12.59 8.92 -41.20
CA LEU A 432 12.45 7.73 -40.36
C LEU A 432 11.02 7.58 -39.79
N SER A 433 10.40 8.67 -39.36
CA SER A 433 9.00 8.65 -38.89
C SER A 433 8.02 8.26 -39.99
N LYS A 434 8.23 8.76 -41.23
CA LYS A 434 7.43 8.41 -42.40
C LYS A 434 7.59 6.93 -42.78
N ALA A 435 8.81 6.40 -42.68
CA ALA A 435 9.09 4.97 -42.89
C ALA A 435 8.49 4.06 -41.81
N ARG A 436 8.44 4.49 -40.55
CA ARG A 436 7.74 3.73 -39.48
C ARG A 436 6.23 3.70 -39.65
N ALA A 437 5.67 4.80 -40.15
CA ALA A 437 4.23 4.90 -40.35
C ALA A 437 3.75 4.16 -41.60
N SER A 438 4.65 3.73 -42.50
CA SER A 438 4.26 3.00 -43.71
C SER A 438 4.02 1.52 -43.40
N GLY A 439 2.75 1.13 -43.36
CA GLY A 439 2.31 -0.26 -43.20
C GLY A 439 2.60 -1.18 -44.39
N HIS A 440 3.41 -0.74 -45.37
CA HIS A 440 3.60 -1.38 -46.66
C HIS A 440 3.93 -2.88 -46.61
N GLN A 441 4.83 -3.34 -45.71
CA GLN A 441 5.12 -4.78 -45.55
C GLN A 441 3.94 -5.58 -44.99
N ALA A 442 3.14 -4.98 -44.11
CA ALA A 442 1.93 -5.61 -43.58
C ALA A 442 0.83 -5.63 -44.65
N GLU A 443 0.70 -4.57 -45.43
CA GLU A 443 -0.23 -4.47 -46.56
C GLU A 443 0.11 -5.47 -47.67
N ILE A 444 1.40 -5.63 -48.02
CA ILE A 444 1.87 -6.65 -48.99
C ILE A 444 1.56 -8.06 -48.49
N ARG A 445 1.84 -8.37 -47.21
CA ARG A 445 1.52 -9.68 -46.63
C ARG A 445 0.02 -9.96 -46.66
N THR A 446 -0.78 -9.02 -46.17
CA THR A 446 -2.25 -9.16 -46.14
C THR A 446 -2.82 -9.34 -47.55
N ALA A 447 -2.29 -8.61 -48.53
CA ALA A 447 -2.67 -8.75 -49.93
C ALA A 447 -2.29 -10.14 -50.48
N ARG A 448 -1.07 -10.64 -50.21
CA ARG A 448 -0.65 -11.99 -50.64
C ARG A 448 -1.47 -13.11 -49.98
N GLU A 449 -1.77 -12.98 -48.70
CA GLU A 449 -2.65 -13.93 -47.99
C GLU A 449 -4.06 -13.95 -48.59
N ALA A 450 -4.59 -12.78 -48.97
CA ALA A 450 -5.87 -12.68 -49.67
C ALA A 450 -5.82 -13.29 -51.09
N GLU A 451 -4.70 -13.15 -51.80
CA GLU A 451 -4.45 -13.80 -53.09
C GLU A 451 -4.40 -15.33 -52.95
N ASP A 452 -3.69 -15.85 -51.94
CA ASP A 452 -3.61 -17.28 -51.64
C ASP A 452 -4.98 -17.86 -51.28
N ALA A 453 -5.72 -17.18 -50.39
CA ALA A 453 -7.08 -17.57 -50.02
C ALA A 453 -8.06 -17.49 -51.21
N GLY A 454 -7.91 -16.48 -52.06
CA GLY A 454 -8.63 -16.39 -53.34
C GLY A 454 -8.31 -17.57 -54.25
N THR A 455 -7.03 -17.95 -54.37
CA THR A 455 -6.54 -19.06 -55.19
C THR A 455 -7.06 -20.41 -54.72
N ILE A 456 -7.13 -20.63 -53.40
CA ILE A 456 -7.72 -21.85 -52.83
C ILE A 456 -9.21 -21.93 -53.18
N ARG A 457 -9.96 -20.82 -52.99
CA ARG A 457 -11.38 -20.75 -53.34
C ARG A 457 -11.64 -20.96 -54.82
N TRP A 458 -10.83 -20.36 -55.69
CA TRP A 458 -10.86 -20.57 -57.14
C TRP A 458 -10.70 -22.06 -57.48
N LYS A 459 -9.68 -22.73 -56.93
CA LYS A 459 -9.46 -24.17 -57.16
C LYS A 459 -10.60 -25.05 -56.65
N ALA A 460 -11.17 -24.73 -55.49
CA ALA A 460 -12.29 -25.48 -54.92
C ALA A 460 -13.58 -25.32 -55.76
N ALA A 461 -13.90 -24.09 -56.17
CA ALA A 461 -15.04 -23.82 -57.03
C ALA A 461 -14.87 -24.45 -58.42
N LEU A 462 -13.65 -24.40 -58.98
CA LEU A 462 -13.32 -25.04 -60.26
C LEU A 462 -13.45 -26.57 -60.21
N ALA A 463 -13.18 -27.20 -59.05
CA ALA A 463 -13.38 -28.63 -58.87
C ALA A 463 -14.86 -29.03 -58.93
N ARG A 464 -15.77 -28.18 -58.44
CA ARG A 464 -17.24 -28.37 -58.55
C ARG A 464 -17.72 -28.27 -60.00
N LEU A 465 -17.02 -27.51 -60.84
CA LEU A 465 -17.36 -27.30 -62.25
C LEU A 465 -16.92 -28.42 -63.20
N ARG A 466 -16.29 -29.50 -62.69
CA ARG A 466 -15.81 -30.59 -63.55
C ARG A 466 -16.96 -31.25 -64.33
N PRO A 467 -16.77 -31.52 -65.65
CA PRO A 467 -15.48 -31.59 -66.36
C PRO A 467 -14.91 -30.27 -66.91
N TRP A 468 -15.56 -29.12 -66.68
CA TRP A 468 -15.07 -27.82 -67.15
C TRP A 468 -13.70 -27.44 -66.53
N ASN A 469 -12.77 -26.94 -67.34
CA ASN A 469 -11.37 -26.70 -66.94
C ASN A 469 -10.68 -25.49 -67.62
N GLY A 470 -11.44 -24.47 -68.02
CA GLY A 470 -10.91 -23.25 -68.65
C GLY A 470 -10.39 -22.19 -67.67
N ASP A 471 -10.09 -21.00 -68.18
CA ASP A 471 -9.70 -19.82 -67.38
C ASP A 471 -10.91 -18.95 -66.99
N ALA A 472 -10.70 -17.95 -66.12
CA ALA A 472 -11.78 -17.10 -65.63
C ALA A 472 -12.54 -16.36 -66.73
N LEU A 473 -11.86 -15.97 -67.81
CA LEU A 473 -12.49 -15.30 -68.96
C LEU A 473 -13.38 -16.27 -69.74
N ALA A 474 -12.91 -17.49 -69.99
CA ALA A 474 -13.70 -18.54 -70.60
C ALA A 474 -14.92 -18.91 -69.72
N LEU A 475 -14.75 -18.92 -68.39
CA LEU A 475 -15.84 -19.21 -67.45
C LEU A 475 -16.92 -18.13 -67.49
N ALA A 476 -16.51 -16.85 -67.53
CA ALA A 476 -17.40 -15.71 -67.62
C ALA A 476 -18.24 -15.72 -68.91
N ASN A 477 -17.77 -16.36 -69.98
CA ASN A 477 -18.48 -16.45 -71.25
C ASN A 477 -19.37 -17.69 -71.40
N VAL A 478 -19.39 -18.61 -70.42
CA VAL A 478 -20.33 -19.76 -70.42
C VAL A 478 -21.76 -19.25 -70.29
N ALA A 479 -22.62 -19.64 -71.24
CA ALA A 479 -24.04 -19.33 -71.21
C ALA A 479 -24.74 -20.10 -70.08
N VAL A 480 -25.52 -19.39 -69.27
CA VAL A 480 -26.30 -19.99 -68.17
C VAL A 480 -27.78 -19.66 -68.32
N PRO A 481 -28.69 -20.60 -68.03
CA PRO A 481 -30.13 -20.32 -68.00
C PRO A 481 -30.46 -19.21 -67.01
N SER A 482 -31.44 -18.37 -67.34
CA SER A 482 -31.93 -17.35 -66.43
C SER A 482 -32.75 -17.96 -65.28
N ALA A 483 -32.79 -17.27 -64.14
CA ALA A 483 -33.60 -17.69 -62.99
C ALA A 483 -35.10 -17.89 -63.35
N GLY A 484 -35.63 -17.07 -64.27
CA GLY A 484 -36.99 -17.21 -64.77
C GLY A 484 -37.23 -18.50 -65.58
N GLN A 485 -36.25 -18.91 -66.39
CA GLN A 485 -36.31 -20.18 -67.13
C GLN A 485 -36.24 -21.38 -66.18
N ILE A 486 -35.37 -21.34 -65.17
CA ILE A 486 -35.26 -22.39 -64.16
C ILE A 486 -36.57 -22.55 -63.37
N ALA A 487 -37.19 -21.44 -62.95
CA ALA A 487 -38.47 -21.46 -62.26
C ALA A 487 -39.61 -22.01 -63.13
N ALA A 488 -39.63 -21.67 -64.41
CA ALA A 488 -40.59 -22.23 -65.36
C ALA A 488 -40.42 -23.75 -65.51
N TRP A 489 -39.18 -24.24 -65.64
CA TRP A 489 -38.92 -25.68 -65.71
C TRP A 489 -39.31 -26.42 -64.43
N LYS A 490 -39.07 -25.84 -63.24
CA LYS A 490 -39.52 -26.43 -61.95
C LYS A 490 -41.04 -26.58 -61.90
N THR A 491 -41.76 -25.56 -62.36
CA THR A 491 -43.24 -25.57 -62.39
C THR A 491 -43.73 -26.70 -63.30
N VAL A 492 -43.21 -26.77 -64.53
CA VAL A 492 -43.60 -27.81 -65.50
C VAL A 492 -43.18 -29.21 -65.01
N ALA A 493 -42.01 -29.37 -64.40
CA ALA A 493 -41.54 -30.65 -63.87
C ALA A 493 -42.47 -31.16 -62.74
N SER A 494 -42.84 -30.26 -61.82
CA SER A 494 -43.76 -30.59 -60.72
C SER A 494 -45.16 -30.93 -61.23
N GLU A 495 -45.67 -30.21 -62.23
CA GLU A 495 -46.96 -30.52 -62.86
C GLU A 495 -46.95 -31.90 -63.54
N LEU A 496 -45.91 -32.22 -64.31
CA LEU A 496 -45.75 -33.51 -64.98
C LEU A 496 -45.60 -34.65 -63.96
N ALA A 497 -44.80 -34.45 -62.90
CA ALA A 497 -44.64 -35.44 -61.82
C ALA A 497 -45.98 -35.72 -61.10
N ARG A 498 -46.73 -34.66 -60.74
CA ARG A 498 -48.05 -34.78 -60.12
C ARG A 498 -49.05 -35.49 -61.03
N ASN A 499 -49.10 -35.13 -62.31
CA ASN A 499 -49.98 -35.78 -63.27
C ASN A 499 -49.61 -37.26 -63.46
N THR A 500 -48.31 -37.60 -63.42
CA THR A 500 -47.82 -38.98 -63.53
C THR A 500 -48.28 -39.82 -62.34
N ALA A 501 -48.16 -39.28 -61.13
CA ALA A 501 -48.61 -39.95 -59.90
C ALA A 501 -50.12 -40.20 -59.90
N VAL A 502 -50.94 -39.18 -60.25
CA VAL A 502 -52.40 -39.31 -60.31
C VAL A 502 -52.84 -40.34 -61.36
N LEU A 503 -52.20 -40.36 -62.53
CA LEU A 503 -52.48 -41.35 -63.58
C LEU A 503 -52.06 -42.77 -63.17
N ALA A 504 -50.95 -42.92 -62.44
CA ALA A 504 -50.51 -44.22 -61.94
C ALA A 504 -51.50 -44.80 -60.91
N GLU A 505 -52.01 -43.98 -59.99
CA GLU A 505 -53.02 -44.38 -59.01
C GLU A 505 -54.33 -44.80 -59.69
N ARG A 506 -54.82 -44.01 -60.66
CA ARG A 506 -56.02 -44.35 -61.45
C ARG A 506 -55.85 -45.64 -62.23
N LEU A 507 -54.68 -45.87 -62.83
CA LEU A 507 -54.39 -47.12 -63.53
C LEU A 507 -54.45 -48.30 -62.57
N ALA A 508 -53.83 -48.22 -61.40
CA ALA A 508 -53.87 -49.27 -60.38
C ALA A 508 -55.32 -49.56 -59.91
N GLU A 509 -56.13 -48.51 -59.73
CA GLU A 509 -57.56 -48.65 -59.39
C GLU A 509 -58.35 -49.39 -60.48
N TYR A 510 -58.20 -48.97 -61.74
CA TYR A 510 -58.88 -49.63 -62.86
C TYR A 510 -58.36 -51.06 -63.09
N GLU A 511 -57.08 -51.34 -62.84
CA GLU A 511 -56.48 -52.68 -62.94
C GLU A 511 -57.09 -53.60 -61.88
N GLY A 512 -57.19 -53.11 -60.64
CA GLY A 512 -57.85 -53.81 -59.54
C GLY A 512 -59.34 -54.09 -59.81
N ASN A 513 -60.08 -53.07 -60.27
CA ASN A 513 -61.49 -53.21 -60.63
C ASN A 513 -61.70 -54.21 -61.78
N HIS A 514 -60.87 -54.14 -62.83
CA HIS A 514 -60.90 -55.10 -63.93
C HIS A 514 -60.63 -56.53 -63.45
N ALA A 515 -59.60 -56.74 -62.62
CA ALA A 515 -59.27 -58.05 -62.07
C ALA A 515 -60.40 -58.62 -61.19
N MET A 516 -61.01 -57.78 -60.35
CA MET A 516 -62.15 -58.16 -59.51
C MET A 516 -63.37 -58.56 -60.36
N LEU A 517 -63.74 -57.75 -61.36
CA LEU A 517 -64.87 -58.02 -62.25
C LEU A 517 -64.64 -59.26 -63.10
N ALA A 518 -63.41 -59.48 -63.58
CA ALA A 518 -63.04 -60.69 -64.29
C ALA A 518 -63.18 -61.94 -63.41
N ALA A 519 -62.64 -61.91 -62.18
CA ALA A 519 -62.77 -63.00 -61.23
C ALA A 519 -64.24 -63.27 -60.84
N ARG A 520 -65.06 -62.22 -60.67
CA ARG A 520 -66.49 -62.35 -60.41
C ARG A 520 -67.22 -62.99 -61.59
N LEU A 521 -66.91 -62.57 -62.81
CA LEU A 521 -67.49 -63.14 -64.03
C LEU A 521 -67.15 -64.64 -64.17
N ASP A 522 -65.89 -65.00 -63.89
CA ASP A 522 -65.44 -66.40 -63.92
C ASP A 522 -66.12 -67.24 -62.85
N ALA A 523 -66.29 -66.71 -61.63
CA ALA A 523 -67.01 -67.39 -60.55
C ALA A 523 -68.50 -67.61 -60.89
N LEU A 524 -69.18 -66.60 -61.46
CA LEU A 524 -70.57 -66.71 -61.90
C LEU A 524 -70.71 -67.78 -62.99
N ARG A 525 -69.81 -67.79 -63.98
CA ARG A 525 -69.76 -68.82 -65.05
C ARG A 525 -69.49 -70.22 -64.52
N ALA A 526 -68.69 -70.38 -63.47
CA ALA A 526 -68.38 -71.67 -62.88
C ALA A 526 -69.51 -72.24 -62.00
N SER A 527 -70.40 -71.38 -61.48
CA SER A 527 -71.43 -71.75 -60.50
C SER A 527 -72.72 -72.34 -61.09
N GLY A 528 -72.98 -72.17 -62.39
CA GLY A 528 -74.20 -72.63 -63.02
C GLY A 528 -73.95 -73.33 -64.35
N ASP A 529 -74.70 -74.41 -64.61
CA ASP A 529 -74.81 -75.07 -65.92
C ASP A 529 -75.72 -74.23 -66.85
N ILE A 530 -75.45 -72.92 -66.90
CA ILE A 530 -76.26 -71.93 -67.62
C ILE A 530 -75.66 -71.76 -69.01
N VAL A 531 -76.44 -72.12 -70.02
CA VAL A 531 -76.08 -71.89 -71.41
C VAL A 531 -76.02 -70.38 -71.67
N ASP A 532 -74.83 -69.86 -71.96
CA ASP A 532 -74.64 -68.44 -72.27
C ASP A 532 -75.34 -68.03 -73.58
N ASP A 533 -75.37 -66.72 -73.88
CA ASP A 533 -76.09 -66.20 -75.05
C ASP A 533 -75.55 -66.74 -76.38
N GLU A 534 -74.25 -67.02 -76.47
CA GLU A 534 -73.61 -67.49 -77.69
C GLU A 534 -73.88 -68.98 -77.92
N ALA A 535 -73.70 -69.80 -76.89
CA ALA A 535 -74.00 -71.23 -76.91
C ALA A 535 -75.50 -71.48 -77.12
N ALA A 536 -76.39 -70.69 -76.52
CA ALA A 536 -77.84 -70.81 -76.75
C ALA A 536 -78.20 -70.48 -78.20
N THR A 537 -77.55 -69.46 -78.76
CA THR A 537 -77.73 -69.10 -80.17
C THR A 537 -77.23 -70.21 -81.09
N ALA A 538 -76.10 -70.85 -80.76
CA ALA A 538 -75.56 -71.98 -81.51
C ALA A 538 -76.47 -73.22 -81.46
N ILE A 539 -77.00 -73.58 -80.29
CA ILE A 539 -77.94 -74.69 -80.11
C ILE A 539 -79.22 -74.45 -80.92
N ARG A 540 -79.77 -73.22 -80.89
CA ARG A 540 -80.93 -72.85 -81.71
C ARG A 540 -80.66 -72.97 -83.20
N ARG A 541 -79.47 -72.56 -83.66
CA ARG A 541 -79.08 -72.72 -85.07
C ARG A 541 -79.06 -74.20 -85.48
N VAL A 542 -78.46 -75.07 -84.67
CA VAL A 542 -78.43 -76.52 -84.93
C VAL A 542 -79.84 -77.12 -85.03
N ARG A 543 -80.75 -76.71 -84.13
CA ARG A 543 -82.16 -77.09 -84.19
C ARG A 543 -82.84 -76.59 -85.48
N ASP A 544 -82.64 -75.32 -85.82
CA ASP A 544 -83.26 -74.70 -87.00
C ASP A 544 -82.77 -75.34 -88.30
N ASP A 545 -81.48 -75.69 -88.36
CA ASP A 545 -80.90 -76.42 -89.48
C ASP A 545 -81.48 -77.83 -89.59
N ALA A 546 -81.58 -78.57 -88.47
CA ALA A 546 -82.18 -79.90 -88.44
C ALA A 546 -83.67 -79.89 -88.84
N TRP A 547 -84.42 -78.85 -88.43
CA TRP A 547 -85.80 -78.64 -88.86
C TRP A 547 -85.89 -78.42 -90.37
N ALA A 548 -85.02 -77.57 -90.92
CA ALA A 548 -84.97 -77.29 -92.34
C ALA A 548 -84.65 -78.56 -93.15
N THR A 549 -83.71 -79.38 -92.66
CA THR A 549 -83.37 -80.68 -93.25
C THR A 549 -84.54 -81.66 -93.21
N HIS A 550 -85.22 -81.82 -92.07
CA HIS A 550 -86.38 -82.70 -91.96
C HIS A 550 -87.54 -82.25 -92.86
N ARG A 551 -87.86 -80.96 -92.89
CA ARG A 551 -88.94 -80.42 -93.74
C ARG A 551 -88.68 -80.67 -95.24
N ALA A 552 -87.42 -80.77 -95.64
CA ALA A 552 -87.03 -81.07 -97.02
C ALA A 552 -87.09 -82.58 -97.34
N ALA A 553 -86.68 -83.46 -96.42
CA ALA A 553 -86.56 -84.90 -96.66
C ALA A 553 -87.79 -85.72 -96.22
N LEU A 554 -88.46 -85.32 -95.14
CA LEU A 554 -89.65 -85.94 -94.53
C LEU A 554 -89.47 -87.45 -94.22
N THR A 555 -88.28 -87.85 -93.76
CA THR A 555 -87.95 -89.23 -93.37
C THR A 555 -87.95 -89.42 -91.86
N GLY A 556 -88.03 -90.68 -91.40
CA GLY A 556 -87.91 -91.03 -89.98
C GLY A 556 -86.59 -90.55 -89.36
N ASP A 557 -85.46 -90.87 -90.01
CA ASP A 557 -84.13 -90.49 -89.52
C ASP A 557 -83.97 -88.97 -89.33
N THR A 558 -84.46 -88.17 -90.29
CA THR A 558 -84.39 -86.70 -90.19
C THR A 558 -85.34 -86.12 -89.14
N ALA A 559 -86.46 -86.81 -88.85
CA ALA A 559 -87.37 -86.43 -87.77
C ALA A 559 -86.72 -86.64 -86.40
N ASP A 560 -86.01 -87.76 -86.23
CA ASP A 560 -85.31 -88.11 -84.99
C ASP A 560 -84.14 -87.14 -84.74
N ASP A 561 -83.35 -86.80 -85.76
CA ASP A 561 -82.29 -85.80 -85.65
C ASP A 561 -82.82 -84.41 -85.24
N PHE A 562 -83.94 -83.97 -85.84
CA PHE A 562 -84.60 -82.73 -85.43
C PHE A 562 -85.15 -82.82 -84.01
N ALA A 563 -85.77 -83.92 -83.62
CA ALA A 563 -86.30 -84.11 -82.26
C ALA A 563 -85.18 -84.05 -81.21
N VAL A 564 -84.01 -84.63 -81.49
CA VAL A 564 -82.83 -84.55 -80.62
C VAL A 564 -82.33 -83.10 -80.52
N ALA A 565 -82.26 -82.37 -81.63
CA ALA A 565 -81.82 -80.97 -81.63
C ALA A 565 -82.83 -80.04 -80.92
N LEU A 566 -84.13 -80.27 -81.09
CA LEU A 566 -85.21 -79.57 -80.40
C LEU A 566 -85.16 -79.82 -78.89
N ALA A 567 -85.03 -81.07 -78.45
CA ALA A 567 -84.91 -81.40 -77.05
C ALA A 567 -83.70 -80.71 -76.39
N ARG A 568 -82.58 -80.59 -77.11
CA ARG A 568 -81.40 -79.85 -76.63
C ARG A 568 -81.67 -78.34 -76.48
N ASP A 569 -82.38 -77.71 -77.41
CA ASP A 569 -82.76 -76.29 -77.31
C ASP A 569 -83.80 -76.04 -76.21
N ASP A 570 -84.76 -76.94 -76.02
CA ASP A 570 -85.76 -76.84 -74.95
C ASP A 570 -85.09 -76.96 -73.56
N ILE A 571 -84.16 -77.90 -73.40
CA ILE A 571 -83.35 -78.03 -72.17
C ILE A 571 -82.54 -76.75 -71.91
N ALA A 572 -81.86 -76.23 -72.95
CA ALA A 572 -81.09 -74.99 -72.84
C ALA A 572 -81.99 -73.77 -72.52
N SER A 573 -83.17 -73.67 -73.13
CA SER A 573 -84.10 -72.57 -72.92
C SER A 573 -84.78 -72.64 -71.54
N ALA A 574 -85.13 -73.84 -71.06
CA ALA A 574 -85.63 -74.05 -69.70
C ALA A 574 -84.57 -73.73 -68.64
N GLY A 575 -83.32 -74.17 -68.86
CA GLY A 575 -82.19 -73.84 -67.99
C GLY A 575 -81.92 -72.33 -67.91
N ARG A 576 -81.99 -71.62 -69.04
CA ARG A 576 -81.84 -70.16 -69.11
C ARG A 576 -82.99 -69.39 -68.45
N LEU A 577 -84.21 -69.93 -68.50
CA LEU A 577 -85.36 -69.32 -67.81
C LEU A 577 -85.24 -69.51 -66.29
N ALA A 578 -84.79 -70.69 -65.84
CA ALA A 578 -84.54 -70.98 -64.44
C ALA A 578 -83.39 -70.12 -63.86
N GLY A 579 -82.32 -69.91 -64.64
CA GLY A 579 -81.15 -69.08 -64.28
C GLY A 579 -81.21 -67.63 -64.76
N ALA A 580 -82.40 -67.05 -64.96
CA ALA A 580 -82.54 -65.72 -65.58
C ALA A 580 -81.89 -64.58 -64.75
N ALA A 581 -81.86 -64.71 -63.42
CA ALA A 581 -81.20 -63.75 -62.53
C ALA A 581 -79.67 -63.79 -62.71
N ASP A 582 -79.08 -64.98 -62.71
CA ASP A 582 -77.65 -65.19 -62.89
C ASP A 582 -77.19 -64.74 -64.29
N LEU A 583 -77.99 -64.99 -65.33
CA LEU A 583 -77.71 -64.50 -66.69
C LEU A 583 -77.73 -62.96 -66.75
N ALA A 584 -78.64 -62.30 -66.02
CA ALA A 584 -78.66 -60.84 -65.92
C ALA A 584 -77.43 -60.30 -65.19
N GLU A 585 -76.97 -60.98 -64.14
CA GLU A 585 -75.75 -60.63 -63.40
C GLU A 585 -74.48 -60.84 -64.23
N ILE A 586 -74.39 -61.94 -65.00
CA ILE A 586 -73.31 -62.19 -65.96
C ILE A 586 -73.25 -61.06 -67.00
N ARG A 587 -74.39 -60.64 -67.56
CA ARG A 587 -74.45 -59.53 -68.53
C ARG A 587 -74.07 -58.19 -67.93
N ALA A 588 -74.51 -57.90 -66.70
CA ALA A 588 -74.12 -56.69 -65.99
C ALA A 588 -72.60 -56.67 -65.76
N THR A 589 -72.05 -57.73 -65.18
CA THR A 589 -70.61 -57.88 -64.90
C THR A 589 -69.77 -57.85 -66.18
N THR A 590 -70.25 -58.43 -67.29
CA THR A 590 -69.54 -58.38 -68.59
C THR A 590 -69.48 -56.95 -69.15
N ARG A 591 -70.54 -56.15 -69.01
CA ARG A 591 -70.53 -54.74 -69.42
C ARG A 591 -69.60 -53.91 -68.55
N GLU A 592 -69.68 -54.09 -67.23
CA GLU A 592 -68.78 -53.42 -66.27
C GLU A 592 -67.31 -53.77 -66.54
N LEU A 593 -67.00 -55.02 -66.86
CA LEU A 593 -65.65 -55.46 -67.22
C LEU A 593 -65.16 -54.79 -68.52
N ALA A 594 -66.03 -54.68 -69.54
CA ALA A 594 -65.71 -54.00 -70.79
C ALA A 594 -65.47 -52.49 -70.57
N GLU A 595 -66.24 -51.84 -69.70
CA GLU A 595 -66.04 -50.45 -69.30
C GLU A 595 -64.71 -50.26 -68.55
N ALA A 596 -64.37 -51.16 -67.62
CA ALA A 596 -63.09 -51.16 -66.91
C ALA A 596 -61.91 -51.34 -67.88
N ALA A 597 -62.01 -52.25 -68.84
CA ALA A 597 -60.99 -52.47 -69.87
C ALA A 597 -60.79 -51.23 -70.78
N ALA A 598 -61.88 -50.56 -71.17
CA ALA A 598 -61.82 -49.32 -71.95
C ALA A 598 -61.16 -48.17 -71.17
N ASN A 599 -61.44 -48.07 -69.86
CA ASN A 599 -60.80 -47.09 -68.99
C ASN A 599 -59.30 -47.37 -68.80
N LEU A 600 -58.89 -48.63 -68.67
CA LEU A 600 -57.48 -49.03 -68.64
C LEU A 600 -56.73 -48.62 -69.91
N SER A 601 -57.28 -48.95 -71.07
CA SER A 601 -56.67 -48.59 -72.36
C SER A 601 -56.50 -47.07 -72.51
N ARG A 602 -57.54 -46.30 -72.19
CA ARG A 602 -57.52 -44.83 -72.27
C ARG A 602 -56.45 -44.21 -71.36
N ASN A 603 -56.39 -44.63 -70.10
CA ASN A 603 -55.42 -44.09 -69.14
C ASN A 603 -53.99 -44.58 -69.46
N GLY A 604 -53.83 -45.77 -70.05
CA GLY A 604 -52.54 -46.28 -70.51
C GLY A 604 -51.95 -45.46 -71.67
N ILE A 605 -52.80 -45.04 -72.61
CA ILE A 605 -52.40 -44.10 -73.68
C ILE A 605 -52.00 -42.74 -73.08
N GLN A 606 -52.77 -42.21 -72.12
CA GLN A 606 -52.44 -40.94 -71.45
C GLN A 606 -51.11 -41.01 -70.69
N ARG A 607 -50.82 -42.11 -69.98
CA ARG A 607 -49.51 -42.33 -69.34
C ARG A 607 -48.36 -42.33 -70.34
N THR A 608 -48.55 -42.96 -71.50
CA THR A 608 -47.53 -42.99 -72.57
C THR A 608 -47.29 -41.59 -73.12
N GLN A 609 -48.33 -40.78 -73.29
CA GLN A 609 -48.18 -39.39 -73.75
C GLN A 609 -47.44 -38.54 -72.72
N LEU A 610 -47.78 -38.66 -71.44
CA LEU A 610 -47.12 -37.92 -70.37
C LEU A 610 -45.62 -38.28 -70.25
N GLY A 611 -45.26 -39.55 -70.51
CA GLY A 611 -43.85 -39.96 -70.62
C GLY A 611 -43.09 -39.22 -71.72
N LYS A 612 -43.71 -39.00 -72.89
CA LYS A 612 -43.10 -38.22 -73.98
C LYS A 612 -42.96 -36.74 -73.61
N ASP A 613 -43.90 -36.18 -72.86
CA ASP A 613 -43.85 -34.78 -72.42
C ASP A 613 -42.69 -34.58 -71.42
N VAL A 614 -42.46 -35.54 -70.51
CA VAL A 614 -41.28 -35.57 -69.62
C VAL A 614 -39.98 -35.66 -70.42
N ASP A 615 -39.89 -36.56 -71.41
CA ASP A 615 -38.70 -36.69 -72.26
C ASP A 615 -38.41 -35.41 -73.06
N THR A 616 -39.45 -34.74 -73.53
CA THR A 616 -39.35 -33.47 -74.26
C THR A 616 -38.80 -32.35 -73.36
N GLN A 617 -39.31 -32.26 -72.14
CA GLN A 617 -38.83 -31.29 -71.15
C GLN A 617 -37.36 -31.53 -70.79
N LEU A 618 -36.97 -32.80 -70.60
CA LEU A 618 -35.58 -33.17 -70.35
C LEU A 618 -34.64 -32.74 -71.48
N LEU A 619 -35.07 -32.92 -72.74
CA LEU A 619 -34.30 -32.47 -73.91
C LEU A 619 -34.13 -30.95 -73.96
N GLU A 620 -35.18 -30.19 -73.64
CA GLU A 620 -35.14 -28.73 -73.58
C GLU A 620 -34.15 -28.22 -72.52
N ILE A 621 -34.24 -28.76 -71.30
CA ILE A 621 -33.35 -28.39 -70.18
C ILE A 621 -31.89 -28.71 -70.53
N ARG A 622 -31.62 -29.89 -71.13
CA ARG A 622 -30.27 -30.29 -71.56
C ARG A 622 -29.71 -29.37 -72.65
N ALA A 623 -30.53 -28.96 -73.62
CA ALA A 623 -30.09 -28.08 -74.69
C ALA A 623 -29.68 -26.70 -74.15
N ALA A 624 -30.44 -26.16 -73.20
CA ALA A 624 -30.19 -24.84 -72.62
C ALA A 624 -28.99 -24.78 -71.65
N ALA A 625 -28.61 -25.91 -71.04
CA ALA A 625 -27.49 -26.00 -70.09
C ALA A 625 -26.27 -26.78 -70.62
N ARG A 626 -26.19 -27.02 -71.93
CA ARG A 626 -25.15 -27.85 -72.57
C ARG A 626 -23.73 -27.39 -72.22
N ASP A 627 -23.47 -26.09 -72.32
CA ASP A 627 -22.12 -25.53 -72.10
C ASP A 627 -21.68 -25.60 -70.64
N LEU A 628 -22.64 -25.71 -69.71
CA LEU A 628 -22.40 -25.79 -68.27
C LEU A 628 -22.29 -27.25 -67.77
N LEU A 629 -23.09 -28.16 -68.32
CA LEU A 629 -23.19 -29.55 -67.85
C LEU A 629 -22.49 -30.60 -68.71
N GLY A 630 -22.13 -30.27 -69.95
CA GLY A 630 -21.61 -31.24 -70.92
C GLY A 630 -22.63 -32.36 -71.21
N ASP A 631 -22.15 -33.60 -71.30
CA ASP A 631 -22.98 -34.80 -71.59
C ASP A 631 -23.60 -35.43 -70.33
N ALA A 632 -23.83 -34.67 -69.26
CA ALA A 632 -24.40 -35.20 -68.03
C ALA A 632 -25.82 -35.79 -68.24
N VAL A 633 -25.99 -37.07 -67.90
CA VAL A 633 -27.28 -37.77 -68.02
C VAL A 633 -27.92 -37.88 -66.65
N GLU A 634 -28.87 -36.97 -66.35
CA GLU A 634 -29.76 -37.12 -65.20
C GLU A 634 -31.10 -37.76 -65.61
N PRO A 635 -31.68 -38.63 -64.76
CA PRO A 635 -32.86 -39.42 -65.07
C PRO A 635 -34.19 -38.67 -64.93
N SER A 636 -34.20 -37.48 -64.32
CA SER A 636 -35.42 -36.70 -64.05
C SER A 636 -35.18 -35.20 -64.23
N SER A 637 -36.22 -34.47 -64.67
CA SER A 637 -36.15 -33.01 -64.84
C SER A 637 -35.74 -32.29 -63.56
N GLU A 638 -36.25 -32.72 -62.40
CA GLU A 638 -35.95 -32.10 -61.09
C GLU A 638 -34.44 -32.16 -60.75
N ARG A 639 -33.85 -33.36 -60.76
CA ARG A 639 -32.40 -33.54 -60.53
C ARG A 639 -31.53 -32.80 -61.54
N LEU A 640 -31.96 -32.75 -62.80
CA LEU A 640 -31.22 -32.01 -63.82
C LEU A 640 -31.23 -30.51 -63.51
N ILE A 641 -32.36 -29.96 -63.07
CA ILE A 641 -32.48 -28.55 -62.67
C ILE A 641 -31.63 -28.25 -61.44
N GLU A 642 -31.68 -29.09 -60.40
CA GLU A 642 -30.84 -28.95 -59.19
C GLU A 642 -29.35 -28.89 -59.55
N ARG A 643 -28.91 -29.81 -60.42
CA ARG A 643 -27.53 -29.84 -60.89
C ARG A 643 -27.15 -28.60 -61.70
N ILE A 644 -28.07 -28.00 -62.46
CA ILE A 644 -27.82 -26.71 -63.15
C ILE A 644 -27.63 -25.60 -62.12
N GLU A 645 -28.49 -25.52 -61.11
CA GLU A 645 -28.40 -24.50 -60.06
C GLU A 645 -27.06 -24.61 -59.29
N ASP A 646 -26.65 -25.83 -58.92
CA ASP A 646 -25.36 -26.08 -58.26
C ASP A 646 -24.15 -25.63 -59.09
N GLN A 647 -24.22 -25.80 -60.41
CA GLN A 647 -23.14 -25.43 -61.33
C GLN A 647 -23.12 -23.92 -61.62
N ILE A 648 -24.29 -23.26 -61.67
CA ILE A 648 -24.38 -21.80 -61.76
C ILE A 648 -23.80 -21.15 -60.50
N GLU A 649 -24.12 -21.71 -59.33
CA GLU A 649 -23.56 -21.25 -58.05
C GLU A 649 -22.04 -21.45 -58.01
N ALA A 650 -21.55 -22.64 -58.33
CA ALA A 650 -20.11 -22.93 -58.40
C ALA A 650 -19.36 -22.00 -59.38
N ARG A 651 -20.00 -21.64 -60.51
CA ARG A 651 -19.47 -20.66 -61.47
C ARG A 651 -19.38 -19.26 -60.87
N SER A 652 -20.42 -18.81 -60.17
CA SER A 652 -20.43 -17.52 -59.49
C SER A 652 -19.34 -17.44 -58.41
N ASP A 653 -19.19 -18.51 -57.61
CA ASP A 653 -18.16 -18.62 -56.58
C ASP A 653 -16.74 -18.54 -57.16
N ALA A 654 -16.51 -19.23 -58.29
CA ALA A 654 -15.24 -19.19 -58.99
C ALA A 654 -14.93 -17.77 -59.49
N LEU A 655 -15.86 -17.11 -60.20
CA LEU A 655 -15.63 -15.76 -60.73
C LEU A 655 -15.41 -14.72 -59.62
N ALA A 656 -16.15 -14.82 -58.51
CA ALA A 656 -15.93 -13.96 -57.34
C ALA A 656 -14.55 -14.20 -56.70
N ALA A 657 -14.12 -15.46 -56.60
CA ALA A 657 -12.78 -15.78 -56.10
C ALA A 657 -11.68 -15.21 -57.02
N TRP A 658 -11.86 -15.25 -58.33
CA TRP A 658 -10.92 -14.66 -59.30
C TRP A 658 -10.82 -13.14 -59.18
N GLU A 659 -11.93 -12.43 -59.02
CA GLU A 659 -11.93 -10.98 -58.81
C GLU A 659 -11.14 -10.58 -57.54
N GLN A 660 -11.28 -11.36 -56.46
CA GLN A 660 -10.52 -11.13 -55.23
C GLN A 660 -9.01 -11.36 -55.40
N ILE A 661 -8.61 -12.33 -56.22
CA ILE A 661 -7.19 -12.57 -56.57
C ILE A 661 -6.61 -11.34 -57.28
N GLU A 662 -7.29 -10.81 -58.29
CA GLU A 662 -6.81 -9.65 -59.06
C GLU A 662 -6.75 -8.37 -58.20
N LEU A 663 -7.77 -8.15 -57.36
CA LEU A 663 -7.78 -7.02 -56.44
C LEU A 663 -6.66 -7.11 -55.39
N ALA A 664 -6.36 -8.31 -54.92
CA ALA A 664 -5.25 -8.57 -54.01
C ALA A 664 -3.88 -8.29 -54.67
N ARG A 665 -3.66 -8.74 -55.91
CA ARG A 665 -2.44 -8.44 -56.67
C ARG A 665 -2.19 -6.95 -56.84
N LEU A 666 -3.19 -6.21 -57.27
CA LEU A 666 -3.08 -4.76 -57.47
C LEU A 666 -2.76 -4.01 -56.17
N LYS A 667 -3.29 -4.48 -55.02
CA LYS A 667 -2.97 -3.93 -53.70
C LYS A 667 -1.52 -4.22 -53.31
N ALA A 668 -1.02 -5.42 -53.58
CA ALA A 668 0.36 -5.79 -53.31
C ALA A 668 1.35 -4.95 -54.12
N GLU A 669 1.07 -4.71 -55.41
CA GLU A 669 1.90 -3.86 -56.28
C GLU A 669 1.96 -2.41 -55.78
N ARG A 670 0.80 -1.79 -55.47
CA ARG A 670 0.76 -0.42 -54.94
C ARG A 670 1.52 -0.27 -53.62
N ALA A 671 1.40 -1.24 -52.72
CA ALA A 671 2.12 -1.23 -51.45
C ALA A 671 3.63 -1.41 -51.65
N ALA A 672 4.06 -2.22 -52.62
CA ALA A 672 5.47 -2.37 -52.99
C ALA A 672 6.06 -1.06 -53.56
N ASP A 673 5.34 -0.39 -54.46
CA ASP A 673 5.77 0.89 -55.04
C ASP A 673 5.92 1.98 -53.96
N ALA A 674 4.96 2.05 -53.02
CA ALA A 674 5.02 2.98 -51.89
C ALA A 674 6.23 2.70 -50.96
N GLY A 675 6.52 1.42 -50.72
CA GLY A 675 7.72 1.01 -49.96
C GLY A 675 9.03 1.43 -50.63
N GLU A 676 9.12 1.26 -51.95
CA GLU A 676 10.32 1.63 -52.72
C GLU A 676 10.55 3.15 -52.75
N GLN A 677 9.50 3.95 -52.87
CA GLN A 677 9.61 5.42 -52.80
C GLN A 677 10.18 5.89 -51.46
N ILE A 678 9.72 5.30 -50.36
CA ILE A 678 10.20 5.63 -49.00
C ILE A 678 11.66 5.19 -48.84
N ARG A 679 12.04 4.04 -49.41
CA ARG A 679 13.43 3.55 -49.41
C ARG A 679 14.38 4.52 -50.08
N LEU A 680 14.01 5.03 -51.26
CA LEU A 680 14.80 6.01 -52.01
C LEU A 680 14.93 7.35 -51.27
N GLU A 681 13.84 7.85 -50.67
CA GLU A 681 13.85 9.08 -49.86
C GLU A 681 14.78 8.94 -48.65
N MET A 682 14.66 7.84 -47.91
CA MET A 682 15.44 7.63 -46.69
C MET A 682 16.94 7.45 -47.00
N ARG A 683 17.27 6.80 -48.12
CA ARG A 683 18.66 6.68 -48.59
C ARG A 683 19.28 8.04 -48.93
N ALA A 684 18.53 8.91 -49.60
CA ALA A 684 19.00 10.26 -49.93
C ALA A 684 19.28 11.10 -48.66
N VAL A 685 18.41 10.99 -47.66
CA VAL A 685 18.57 11.72 -46.39
C VAL A 685 19.70 11.13 -45.54
N LEU A 686 19.88 9.80 -45.52
CA LEU A 686 20.99 9.14 -44.85
C LEU A 686 22.36 9.53 -45.44
N GLY A 687 22.43 9.69 -46.78
CA GLY A 687 23.62 10.22 -47.44
C GLY A 687 23.95 11.67 -47.05
N SER A 688 22.94 12.50 -46.75
CA SER A 688 23.13 13.90 -46.33
C SER A 688 23.77 14.07 -44.95
N VAL A 689 23.74 13.02 -44.11
CA VAL A 689 24.42 12.98 -42.81
C VAL A 689 25.76 12.22 -42.84
N GLY A 690 26.25 11.88 -44.05
CA GLY A 690 27.55 11.25 -44.26
C GLY A 690 27.57 9.73 -44.10
N ILE A 691 26.41 9.07 -44.04
CA ILE A 691 26.30 7.61 -43.94
C ILE A 691 25.95 7.04 -45.31
N VAL A 692 26.82 6.16 -45.82
CA VAL A 692 26.63 5.50 -47.12
C VAL A 692 25.81 4.22 -46.92
N SER A 693 24.73 4.06 -47.69
CA SER A 693 23.94 2.83 -47.78
C SER A 693 24.09 2.21 -49.18
N GLU A 694 24.19 0.88 -49.23
CA GLU A 694 24.34 0.12 -50.48
C GLU A 694 23.06 0.14 -51.32
N SER A 695 23.15 -0.13 -52.62
CA SER A 695 21.97 -0.06 -53.51
C SER A 695 20.91 -1.12 -53.21
N ASN A 696 21.33 -2.22 -52.59
CA ASN A 696 20.48 -3.37 -52.30
C ASN A 696 19.95 -3.38 -50.85
N ASP A 697 20.26 -2.36 -50.04
CA ASP A 697 19.75 -2.31 -48.66
C ASP A 697 18.22 -2.20 -48.67
N THR A 698 17.56 -3.04 -47.88
CA THR A 698 16.11 -2.95 -47.66
C THR A 698 15.79 -1.72 -46.82
N LEU A 699 14.54 -1.24 -46.87
CA LEU A 699 14.13 -0.09 -46.06
C LEU A 699 14.41 -0.32 -44.57
N GLU A 700 14.17 -1.53 -44.06
CA GLU A 700 14.42 -1.91 -42.67
C GLU A 700 15.91 -1.84 -42.31
N ALA A 701 16.80 -2.25 -43.21
CA ALA A 701 18.24 -2.14 -43.00
C ALA A 701 18.68 -0.66 -42.90
N ILE A 702 18.13 0.20 -43.77
CA ILE A 702 18.40 1.65 -43.73
C ILE A 702 17.83 2.26 -42.44
N MET A 703 16.65 1.81 -41.95
CA MET A 703 16.06 2.30 -40.69
C MET A 703 16.93 1.91 -39.49
N ALA A 704 17.41 0.66 -39.47
CA ALA A 704 18.27 0.11 -38.43
C ALA A 704 19.63 0.83 -38.35
N ILE A 705 20.07 1.49 -39.42
CA ILE A 705 21.27 2.34 -39.43
C ILE A 705 20.94 3.77 -38.95
N ALA A 706 19.81 4.33 -39.39
CA ALA A 706 19.42 5.71 -39.08
C ALA A 706 19.10 5.94 -37.59
N GLU A 707 18.49 4.95 -36.93
CA GLU A 707 18.01 5.06 -35.55
C GLU A 707 19.16 5.13 -34.50
N PRO A 708 20.13 4.20 -34.49
CA PRO A 708 21.28 4.30 -33.59
C PRO A 708 22.11 5.57 -33.81
N PHE A 709 22.16 6.08 -35.05
CA PHE A 709 22.84 7.32 -35.35
C PHE A 709 22.17 8.54 -34.73
N LEU A 710 20.84 8.68 -34.87
CA LEU A 710 20.09 9.77 -34.25
C LEU A 710 20.17 9.72 -32.71
N ASP A 711 20.13 8.52 -32.13
CA ASP A 711 20.26 8.35 -30.68
C ASP A 711 21.67 8.64 -30.16
N ARG A 712 22.73 8.25 -30.90
CA ARG A 712 24.10 8.64 -30.57
C ARG A 712 24.25 10.17 -30.59
N GLN A 713 23.68 10.85 -31.58
CA GLN A 713 23.76 12.31 -31.68
C GLN A 713 23.00 13.03 -30.55
N ARG A 714 21.86 12.48 -30.09
CA ARG A 714 21.13 13.01 -28.92
C ARG A 714 21.93 12.83 -27.62
N LYS A 715 22.64 11.70 -27.47
CA LYS A 715 23.51 11.46 -26.30
C LYS A 715 24.67 12.45 -26.27
N VAL A 716 25.33 12.69 -27.40
CA VAL A 716 26.42 13.68 -27.51
C VAL A 716 25.93 15.09 -27.13
N ASP A 717 24.75 15.52 -27.59
CA ASP A 717 24.18 16.83 -27.23
C ASP A 717 23.85 16.93 -25.72
N ALA A 718 23.32 15.85 -25.14
CA ALA A 718 23.00 15.78 -23.72
C ALA A 718 24.26 15.84 -22.84
N GLU A 719 25.28 15.05 -23.19
CA GLU A 719 26.59 15.02 -22.52
C GLU A 719 27.29 16.38 -22.61
N TYR A 720 27.22 17.06 -23.77
CA TYR A 720 27.77 18.40 -23.95
C TYR A 720 27.03 19.46 -23.12
N ALA A 721 25.69 19.44 -23.11
CA ALA A 721 24.87 20.36 -22.32
C ALA A 721 25.05 20.16 -20.80
N GLU A 722 25.26 18.91 -20.37
CA GLU A 722 25.55 18.57 -18.98
C GLU A 722 26.95 19.01 -18.57
N ALA A 723 27.95 18.81 -19.42
CA ALA A 723 29.32 19.29 -19.19
C ALA A 723 29.36 20.83 -19.05
N LEU A 724 28.62 21.57 -19.88
CA LEU A 724 28.49 23.03 -19.78
C LEU A 724 27.81 23.49 -18.48
N ARG A 725 26.72 22.82 -18.07
CA ARG A 725 26.05 23.10 -16.79
C ARG A 725 26.95 22.80 -15.60
N MET A 726 27.72 21.72 -15.65
CA MET A 726 28.70 21.37 -14.62
C MET A 726 29.80 22.42 -14.51
N VAL A 727 30.31 22.95 -15.62
CA VAL A 727 31.27 24.07 -15.60
C VAL A 727 30.65 25.31 -14.94
N SER A 728 29.46 25.73 -15.36
CA SER A 728 28.77 26.90 -14.78
C SER A 728 28.56 26.74 -13.26
N SER A 729 28.13 25.57 -12.80
CA SER A 729 27.94 25.30 -11.37
C SER A 729 29.24 25.34 -10.58
N LYS A 730 30.35 24.83 -11.15
CA LYS A 730 31.67 24.88 -10.49
C LYS A 730 32.28 26.27 -10.48
N GLU A 731 31.93 27.13 -11.44
CA GLU A 731 32.30 28.56 -11.42
C GLU A 731 31.60 29.31 -10.28
N GLU A 732 30.32 29.05 -10.06
CA GLU A 732 29.55 29.62 -8.94
C GLU A 732 30.06 29.14 -7.57
N ASP A 733 30.37 27.85 -7.43
CA ASP A 733 30.94 27.28 -6.19
C ASP A 733 32.30 27.92 -5.86
N LEU A 734 33.20 28.04 -6.85
CA LEU A 734 34.48 28.73 -6.66
C LEU A 734 34.30 30.20 -6.25
N ALA A 735 33.33 30.91 -6.84
CA ALA A 735 33.03 32.29 -6.47
C ALA A 735 32.57 32.40 -5.00
N ALA A 736 31.72 31.48 -4.54
CA ALA A 736 31.27 31.42 -3.15
C ALA A 736 32.43 31.11 -2.18
N ARG A 737 33.30 30.14 -2.50
CA ARG A 737 34.46 29.79 -1.66
C ARG A 737 35.47 30.92 -1.55
N ARG A 738 35.66 31.73 -2.60
CA ARG A 738 36.50 32.93 -2.55
C ARG A 738 35.98 34.00 -1.60
N VAL A 739 34.66 34.18 -1.52
CA VAL A 739 34.05 35.10 -0.53
C VAL A 739 34.31 34.60 0.89
N ALA A 740 34.22 33.28 1.13
CA ALA A 740 34.51 32.69 2.44
C ALA A 740 35.96 32.90 2.89
N VAL A 741 36.94 32.80 1.96
CA VAL A 741 38.34 33.14 2.24
C VAL A 741 38.46 34.60 2.70
N GLY A 742 37.85 35.54 1.98
CA GLY A 742 37.90 36.96 2.33
C GLY A 742 37.17 37.32 3.64
N VAL A 743 36.26 36.47 4.14
CA VAL A 743 35.66 36.60 5.47
C VAL A 743 36.60 36.06 6.55
N ALA A 744 37.26 34.93 6.30
CA ALA A 744 38.21 34.35 7.24
C ALA A 744 39.46 35.23 7.44
N GLU A 745 39.94 35.91 6.40
CA GLU A 745 41.06 36.86 6.49
C GLU A 745 40.72 38.04 7.40
N ARG A 746 39.54 38.64 7.24
CA ARG A 746 39.08 39.75 8.09
C ARG A 746 38.97 39.36 9.57
N ARG A 747 38.50 38.15 9.87
CA ARG A 747 38.43 37.63 11.24
C ARG A 747 39.80 37.43 11.87
N GLU A 748 40.81 37.07 11.08
CA GLU A 748 42.19 36.96 11.57
C GLU A 748 42.78 38.34 11.91
N GLU A 749 42.50 39.36 11.09
CA GLU A 749 42.90 40.76 11.37
C GLU A 749 42.22 41.33 12.63
N GLU A 750 40.90 41.14 12.77
CA GLU A 750 40.12 41.57 13.94
C GLU A 750 40.62 40.93 15.24
N TRP A 751 40.96 39.63 15.19
CA TRP A 751 41.49 38.90 16.34
C TRP A 751 42.86 39.42 16.79
N LEU A 752 43.76 39.71 15.84
CA LEU A 752 45.08 40.27 16.13
C LEU A 752 44.96 41.65 16.80
N ALA A 753 44.05 42.51 16.32
CA ALA A 753 43.81 43.81 16.94
C ALA A 753 43.26 43.68 18.37
N GLY A 754 42.32 42.75 18.58
CA GLY A 754 41.67 42.57 19.88
C GLY A 754 42.59 41.98 20.97
N ILE A 755 43.46 41.02 20.65
CA ILE A 755 44.37 40.44 21.65
C ILE A 755 45.45 41.45 22.09
N THR A 756 45.88 42.34 21.19
CA THR A 756 46.81 43.42 21.54
C THR A 756 46.19 44.43 22.51
N GLU A 757 44.92 44.80 22.32
CA GLU A 757 44.24 45.72 23.25
C GLU A 757 43.94 45.07 24.61
N ALA A 758 43.61 43.77 24.65
CA ALA A 758 43.32 43.05 25.90
C ALA A 758 44.54 42.87 26.83
N LEU A 759 45.76 42.88 26.29
CA LEU A 759 47.01 42.69 27.05
C LEU A 759 47.64 43.99 27.55
N LYS A 760 47.08 45.15 27.17
CA LYS A 760 47.56 46.49 27.51
C LYS A 760 47.48 46.77 29.01
N GLY A 761 48.55 47.31 29.60
CA GLY A 761 48.63 47.58 31.04
C GLY A 761 48.89 46.35 31.93
N THR A 762 49.02 45.16 31.34
CA THR A 762 49.52 43.97 32.04
C THR A 762 51.03 43.85 31.87
N TRP A 763 51.69 43.07 32.73
CA TRP A 763 53.12 42.79 32.57
C TRP A 763 53.46 41.94 31.32
N LEU A 764 52.44 41.53 30.54
CA LEU A 764 52.54 40.75 29.30
C LEU A 764 52.47 41.63 28.03
N GLU A 765 52.31 42.95 28.17
CA GLU A 765 52.10 43.92 27.08
C GLU A 765 53.20 43.93 26.01
N SER A 766 54.45 43.55 26.34
CA SER A 766 55.62 43.77 25.47
C SER A 766 56.48 42.53 25.18
N GLY A 767 55.96 41.30 25.22
CA GLY A 767 56.88 40.15 25.04
C GLY A 767 56.39 38.76 24.66
N LEU A 768 55.13 38.50 24.30
CA LEU A 768 54.69 37.13 24.00
C LEU A 768 54.04 36.96 22.63
N SER A 769 54.44 35.92 21.92
CA SER A 769 53.73 35.43 20.74
C SER A 769 52.37 34.87 21.15
N ALA A 770 51.36 35.02 20.29
CA ALA A 770 50.00 34.50 20.48
C ALA A 770 49.93 33.03 20.94
N SER A 771 50.90 32.20 20.59
CA SER A 771 50.96 30.79 21.00
C SER A 771 51.47 30.57 22.43
N GLY A 772 52.21 31.52 23.00
CA GLY A 772 52.75 31.45 24.36
C GLY A 772 51.82 31.97 25.46
N VAL A 773 50.78 32.73 25.09
CA VAL A 773 49.83 33.34 26.04
C VAL A 773 49.00 32.27 26.78
N GLY A 774 48.60 31.19 26.09
CA GLY A 774 47.88 30.07 26.72
C GLY A 774 48.70 29.39 27.81
N THR A 775 49.96 29.06 27.53
CA THR A 775 50.89 28.47 28.50
C THR A 775 51.14 29.37 29.71
N VAL A 776 51.18 30.69 29.52
CA VAL A 776 51.33 31.64 30.63
C VAL A 776 50.05 31.72 31.48
N LEU A 777 48.87 31.70 30.86
CA LEU A 777 47.59 31.65 31.57
C LEU A 777 47.40 30.34 32.35
N ASP A 778 47.89 29.22 31.83
CA ASP A 778 47.84 27.94 32.52
C ASP A 778 48.82 27.91 33.70
N GLN A 779 50.02 28.48 33.56
CA GLN A 779 50.96 28.64 34.68
C GLN A 779 50.43 29.62 35.75
N LEU A 780 49.70 30.67 35.37
CA LEU A 780 49.03 31.58 36.32
C LEU A 780 47.83 30.92 37.02
N ALA A 781 47.08 30.07 36.33
CA ALA A 781 46.01 29.27 36.93
C ALA A 781 46.58 28.23 37.90
N GLU A 782 47.69 27.58 37.53
CA GLU A 782 48.40 26.62 38.36
C GLU A 782 49.02 27.29 39.60
N LEU A 783 49.55 28.50 39.45
CA LEU A 783 50.02 29.32 40.56
C LEU A 783 48.89 29.69 41.52
N SER A 784 47.75 30.17 40.99
CA SER A 784 46.56 30.50 41.79
C SER A 784 46.03 29.28 42.56
N ARG A 785 45.92 28.14 41.89
CA ARG A 785 45.52 26.85 42.48
C ARG A 785 46.51 26.38 43.54
N SER A 786 47.80 26.39 43.24
CA SER A 786 48.83 25.94 44.19
C SER A 786 48.88 26.83 45.44
N LEU A 787 48.60 28.13 45.32
CA LEU A 787 48.50 29.05 46.46
C LEU A 787 47.28 28.75 47.33
N GLN A 788 46.11 28.53 46.71
CA GLN A 788 44.87 28.18 47.42
C GLN A 788 44.99 26.80 48.12
N GLU A 789 45.48 25.77 47.40
CA GLU A 789 45.68 24.42 47.93
C GLU A 789 46.71 24.41 49.07
N ARG A 790 47.76 25.23 48.98
CA ARG A 790 48.74 25.42 50.07
C ARG A 790 48.06 25.95 51.34
N ASP A 791 47.23 26.98 51.19
CA ASP A 791 46.59 27.64 52.33
C ASP A 791 45.52 26.75 52.98
N ASP A 792 44.75 26.01 52.17
CA ASP A 792 43.77 25.02 52.66
C ASP A 792 44.46 23.80 53.32
N LEU A 793 45.59 23.34 52.77
CA LEU A 793 46.36 22.23 53.35
C LEU A 793 47.01 22.62 54.68
N GLN A 794 47.48 23.87 54.82
CA GLN A 794 48.02 24.39 56.06
C GLN A 794 46.96 24.40 57.18
N LEU A 795 45.75 24.86 56.89
CA LEU A 795 44.65 24.89 57.85
C LEU A 795 44.18 23.48 58.26
N ARG A 796 44.33 22.51 57.35
CA ARG A 796 44.02 21.09 57.61
C ARG A 796 45.06 20.40 58.48
N ILE A 797 46.35 20.72 58.32
CA ILE A 797 47.44 20.25 59.18
C ILE A 797 47.18 20.67 60.63
N ASP A 798 46.81 21.93 60.85
CA ASP A 798 46.54 22.47 62.19
C ASP A 798 45.38 21.74 62.90
N LYS A 799 44.33 21.34 62.15
CA LYS A 799 43.19 20.57 62.67
C LYS A 799 43.57 19.12 63.02
N MET A 800 44.43 18.49 62.22
CA MET A 800 44.89 17.11 62.45
C MET A 800 45.77 16.98 63.71
N GLU A 801 46.50 18.03 64.08
CA GLU A 801 47.28 18.06 65.32
C GLU A 801 46.38 18.11 66.57
N ALA A 802 45.27 18.85 66.51
CA ALA A 802 44.29 18.93 67.60
C ALA A 802 43.57 17.58 67.84
N ASP A 803 43.23 16.85 66.77
CA ASP A 803 42.55 15.55 66.86
C ASP A 803 43.41 14.49 67.57
N ARG A 804 44.74 14.54 67.45
CA ARG A 804 45.65 13.60 68.15
C ARG A 804 45.65 13.78 69.66
N ALA A 805 45.53 15.01 70.15
CA ALA A 805 45.55 15.29 71.59
C ALA A 805 44.30 14.76 72.30
N ASN A 806 43.13 14.83 71.66
CA ASN A 806 41.85 14.40 72.25
C ASN A 806 41.73 12.87 72.40
N PHE A 807 42.24 12.10 71.43
CA PHE A 807 42.18 10.62 71.45
C PHE A 807 42.88 10.00 72.67
N LEU A 808 44.02 10.56 73.07
CA LEU A 808 44.80 10.07 74.22
C LEU A 808 44.02 10.14 75.54
N VAL A 809 43.16 11.14 75.70
CA VAL A 809 42.35 11.34 76.91
C VAL A 809 41.22 10.32 76.98
N GLU A 810 40.58 10.01 75.85
CA GLU A 810 39.36 9.20 75.79
C GLU A 810 39.64 7.69 75.94
N VAL A 811 40.73 7.19 75.35
CA VAL A 811 41.14 5.77 75.46
C VAL A 811 41.45 5.35 76.90
N ILE A 812 42.09 6.23 77.67
CA ILE A 812 42.45 5.94 79.07
C ILE A 812 41.20 5.83 79.94
N ALA A 813 40.17 6.64 79.68
CA ALA A 813 38.92 6.62 80.44
C ALA A 813 38.12 5.32 80.22
N VAL A 814 38.04 4.83 78.99
CA VAL A 814 37.30 3.60 78.64
C VAL A 814 38.00 2.34 79.15
N ALA A 815 39.34 2.31 79.16
CA ALA A 815 40.10 1.16 79.66
C ALA A 815 39.88 0.89 81.15
N VAL A 816 39.74 1.95 81.95
CA VAL A 816 39.45 1.85 83.40
C VAL A 816 38.06 1.26 83.66
N GLU A 817 37.09 1.58 82.82
CA GLU A 817 35.69 1.14 82.97
C GLU A 817 35.48 -0.32 82.54
N ALA A 818 36.30 -0.82 81.61
CA ALA A 818 36.34 -2.20 81.15
C ALA A 818 37.17 -3.14 82.05
N ASP A 819 37.70 -2.64 83.17
CA ASP A 819 38.65 -3.31 84.07
C ASP A 819 39.92 -3.84 83.36
N GLU A 820 40.41 -3.10 82.36
CA GLU A 820 41.65 -3.40 81.63
C GLU A 820 42.87 -2.67 82.24
N PRO A 821 44.04 -3.32 82.40
CA PRO A 821 45.20 -2.70 83.04
C PRO A 821 45.77 -1.53 82.21
N THR A 822 45.90 -0.35 82.81
CA THR A 822 46.32 0.89 82.12
C THR A 822 47.78 1.32 82.36
N LYS A 823 48.55 0.64 83.23
CA LYS A 823 49.95 1.02 83.53
C LYS A 823 50.92 0.56 82.44
N ASP A 824 51.79 1.49 82.01
CA ASP A 824 52.90 1.31 81.03
C ASP A 824 52.52 0.71 79.67
N THR A 825 51.29 0.93 79.19
CA THR A 825 50.90 0.50 77.84
C THR A 825 50.66 1.67 76.88
N ASP A 826 51.16 1.52 75.65
CA ASP A 826 50.85 2.40 74.52
C ASP A 826 49.32 2.53 74.31
N PRO A 827 48.75 3.75 74.32
CA PRO A 827 47.31 3.99 74.17
C PRO A 827 46.69 3.34 72.93
N GLU A 828 47.42 3.25 71.81
CA GLU A 828 46.90 2.58 70.61
C GLU A 828 46.71 1.07 70.83
N GLN A 829 47.63 0.42 71.55
CA GLN A 829 47.51 -0.99 71.91
C GLN A 829 46.44 -1.25 72.97
N LEU A 830 46.18 -0.27 73.84
CA LEU A 830 45.09 -0.33 74.80
C LEU A 830 43.73 -0.32 74.09
N ALA A 831 43.54 0.57 73.11
CA ALA A 831 42.32 0.63 72.29
C ALA A 831 42.12 -0.63 71.41
N ILE A 832 43.19 -1.22 70.87
CA ILE A 832 43.13 -2.49 70.13
C ILE A 832 42.63 -3.63 71.01
N ARG A 833 43.21 -3.79 72.20
CA ARG A 833 42.82 -4.90 73.10
C ARG A 833 41.36 -4.80 73.54
N LEU A 834 40.87 -3.59 73.81
CA LEU A 834 39.47 -3.31 74.10
C LEU A 834 38.55 -3.66 72.92
N ALA A 835 38.93 -3.26 71.70
CA ALA A 835 38.17 -3.55 70.48
C ALA A 835 38.18 -5.04 70.12
N GLU A 836 39.32 -5.74 70.25
CA GLU A 836 39.40 -7.19 69.99
C GLU A 836 38.61 -8.01 71.00
N ARG A 837 38.55 -7.58 72.27
CA ARG A 837 37.74 -8.25 73.28
C ARG A 837 36.25 -8.01 73.01
N LEU A 838 35.86 -6.82 72.55
CA LEU A 838 34.49 -6.53 72.11
C LEU A 838 34.11 -7.32 70.84
N GLU A 839 34.98 -7.35 69.83
CA GLU A 839 34.75 -8.10 68.58
C GLU A 839 34.64 -9.61 68.83
N ARG A 840 35.45 -10.14 69.75
CA ARG A 840 35.31 -11.54 70.21
C ARG A 840 33.96 -11.76 70.90
N ALA A 841 33.50 -10.84 71.75
CA ALA A 841 32.20 -10.96 72.40
C ALA A 841 31.03 -10.84 71.41
N GLU A 842 31.07 -9.89 70.46
CA GLU A 842 30.04 -9.69 69.44
C GLU A 842 29.96 -10.87 68.44
N ARG A 843 31.11 -11.37 67.95
CA ARG A 843 31.14 -12.58 67.09
C ARG A 843 30.60 -13.82 67.79
N THR A 844 30.88 -13.96 69.08
CA THR A 844 30.40 -15.08 69.89
C THR A 844 28.87 -15.04 70.02
N ARG A 845 28.28 -13.85 70.22
CA ARG A 845 26.82 -13.62 70.23
C ARG A 845 26.17 -13.87 68.86
N GLU A 846 26.77 -13.37 67.76
CA GLU A 846 26.25 -13.56 66.40
C GLU A 846 26.31 -15.03 65.94
N THR A 847 27.40 -15.73 66.27
CA THR A 847 27.56 -17.16 65.96
C THR A 847 26.55 -18.00 66.73
N LYS A 848 26.26 -17.68 67.99
CA LYS A 848 25.22 -18.35 68.78
C LYS A 848 23.82 -18.11 68.21
N ALA A 849 23.54 -16.90 67.73
CA ALA A 849 22.26 -16.54 67.11
C ALA A 849 22.04 -17.24 65.75
N SER A 850 23.06 -17.34 64.89
CA SER A 850 22.96 -18.01 63.59
C SER A 850 22.77 -19.52 63.75
N LEU A 851 23.57 -20.16 64.60
CA LEU A 851 23.42 -21.59 64.92
C LEU A 851 22.04 -21.91 65.53
N GLY A 852 21.47 -20.99 66.32
CA GLY A 852 20.11 -21.12 66.87
C GLY A 852 19.00 -21.09 65.81
N ASN A 853 19.13 -20.24 64.79
CA ASN A 853 18.18 -20.17 63.67
C ASN A 853 18.26 -21.42 62.77
N ASP A 854 19.45 -21.92 62.50
CA ASP A 854 19.64 -23.15 61.72
C ASP A 854 19.09 -24.38 62.45
N LEU A 855 19.28 -24.45 63.78
CA LEU A 855 18.69 -25.50 64.62
C LEU A 855 17.16 -25.48 64.57
N LYS A 856 16.54 -24.29 64.55
CA LYS A 856 15.08 -24.14 64.46
C LYS A 856 14.56 -24.67 63.11
N ARG A 857 15.23 -24.34 62.00
CA ARG A 857 14.86 -24.80 60.65
C ARG A 857 14.94 -26.32 60.51
N LEU A 858 15.96 -26.95 61.11
CA LEU A 858 16.10 -28.41 61.07
C LEU A 858 15.02 -29.12 61.91
N LYS A 859 14.61 -28.56 63.05
CA LYS A 859 13.50 -29.08 63.87
C LYS A 859 12.16 -28.98 63.15
N GLU A 860 11.88 -27.88 62.47
CA GLU A 860 10.65 -27.74 61.66
C GLU A 860 10.63 -28.75 60.49
N ALA A 861 11.78 -29.03 59.86
CA ALA A 861 11.90 -30.08 58.85
C ALA A 861 11.72 -31.50 59.43
N ARG A 862 12.11 -31.72 60.69
CA ARG A 862 11.90 -32.99 61.41
C ARG A 862 10.43 -33.27 61.67
N ASP A 863 9.68 -32.27 62.12
CA ASP A 863 8.24 -32.43 62.42
C ASP A 863 7.45 -32.83 61.17
N ILE A 864 7.84 -32.32 60.00
CA ILE A 864 7.28 -32.70 58.70
C ILE A 864 7.63 -34.15 58.34
N LEU A 865 8.89 -34.56 58.52
CA LEU A 865 9.34 -35.93 58.28
C LEU A 865 8.65 -36.95 59.20
N ASP A 866 8.45 -36.61 60.47
CA ASP A 866 7.76 -37.47 61.45
C ASP A 866 6.28 -37.65 61.08
N THR A 867 5.64 -36.63 60.48
CA THR A 867 4.27 -36.76 59.95
C THR A 867 4.20 -37.66 58.71
N GLU A 868 5.18 -37.58 57.81
CA GLU A 868 5.29 -38.46 56.63
C GLU A 868 5.46 -39.94 57.06
N ILE A 869 6.30 -40.21 58.06
CA ILE A 869 6.57 -41.57 58.56
C ILE A 869 5.35 -42.20 59.23
N LEU A 870 4.63 -41.45 60.06
CA LEU A 870 3.42 -41.94 60.73
C LEU A 870 2.30 -42.29 59.72
N ALA A 871 2.19 -41.52 58.63
CA ALA A 871 1.23 -41.81 57.56
C ALA A 871 1.62 -43.08 56.80
N HIS A 872 2.91 -43.29 56.55
CA HIS A 872 3.44 -44.45 55.86
C HIS A 872 3.25 -45.75 56.67
N GLU A 873 3.58 -45.77 57.96
CA GLU A 873 3.43 -46.95 58.82
C GLU A 873 1.97 -47.40 59.02
N ARG A 874 1.01 -46.46 59.05
CA ARG A 874 -0.42 -46.82 59.07
C ARG A 874 -0.84 -47.55 57.80
N ARG A 875 -0.38 -47.07 56.64
CA ARG A 875 -0.71 -47.62 55.33
C ARG A 875 -0.10 -49.02 55.13
N LYS A 876 1.12 -49.24 55.61
CA LYS A 876 1.80 -50.54 55.60
C LYS A 876 1.05 -51.60 56.41
N ASN A 877 0.60 -51.25 57.62
CA ASN A 877 -0.09 -52.19 58.51
C ASN A 877 -1.53 -52.53 58.04
N GLU A 878 -2.21 -51.61 57.36
CA GLU A 878 -3.51 -51.85 56.73
C GLU A 878 -3.42 -52.88 55.60
N VAL A 879 -2.38 -52.79 54.75
CA VAL A 879 -2.16 -53.69 53.62
C VAL A 879 -1.85 -55.13 54.08
N LEU A 880 -1.04 -55.31 55.13
CA LEU A 880 -0.72 -56.64 55.67
C LEU A 880 -1.97 -57.34 56.25
N GLY A 881 -2.83 -56.60 56.95
CA GLY A 881 -4.05 -57.13 57.57
C GLY A 881 -5.10 -57.61 56.55
N VAL A 882 -5.20 -56.95 55.40
CA VAL A 882 -6.16 -57.25 54.34
C VAL A 882 -5.85 -58.57 53.60
N PHE A 883 -4.57 -58.91 53.45
CA PHE A 883 -4.12 -60.15 52.78
C PHE A 883 -3.88 -61.31 53.75
N GLY A 884 -3.93 -61.06 55.07
CA GLY A 884 -3.77 -62.07 56.11
C GLY A 884 -2.37 -62.66 56.19
N VAL A 885 -1.35 -61.86 55.86
CA VAL A 885 0.06 -62.28 55.75
C VAL A 885 0.95 -61.39 56.63
N ALA A 886 2.13 -61.89 57.00
CA ALA A 886 2.98 -61.21 57.99
C ALA A 886 3.99 -60.26 57.35
N THR A 887 4.27 -60.41 56.05
CA THR A 887 5.30 -59.64 55.35
C THR A 887 4.80 -59.12 54.00
N LEU A 888 5.31 -57.96 53.57
CA LEU A 888 4.95 -57.35 52.28
C LEU A 888 5.28 -58.25 51.06
N PRO A 889 6.34 -59.09 51.06
CA PRO A 889 6.57 -60.07 50.00
C PRO A 889 5.52 -61.19 49.93
N GLU A 890 4.98 -61.67 51.06
CA GLU A 890 3.90 -62.66 51.08
C GLU A 890 2.56 -62.09 50.56
N VAL A 891 2.36 -60.77 50.66
CA VAL A 891 1.24 -60.08 50.01
C VAL A 891 1.34 -60.23 48.50
N VAL A 892 2.55 -60.17 47.93
CA VAL A 892 2.78 -60.25 46.48
C VAL A 892 2.39 -61.62 45.92
N GLU A 893 2.88 -62.72 46.51
CA GLU A 893 2.58 -64.08 46.02
C GLU A 893 1.08 -64.43 46.09
N ARG A 894 0.39 -63.99 47.15
CA ARG A 894 -1.04 -64.29 47.35
C ARG A 894 -1.94 -63.37 46.52
N ASP A 895 -1.52 -62.13 46.29
CA ASP A 895 -2.17 -61.21 45.35
C ASP A 895 -2.01 -61.71 43.90
N GLU A 896 -0.89 -62.32 43.52
CA GLU A 896 -0.69 -62.88 42.16
C GLU A 896 -1.71 -63.97 41.79
N LEU A 897 -1.97 -64.94 42.68
CA LEU A 897 -2.96 -66.00 42.43
C LEU A 897 -4.41 -65.46 42.39
N LEU A 898 -4.73 -64.46 43.22
CA LEU A 898 -6.03 -63.78 43.20
C LEU A 898 -6.16 -62.83 42.01
N ARG A 899 -5.07 -62.24 41.51
CA ARG A 899 -4.99 -61.50 40.24
C ARG A 899 -5.20 -62.42 39.05
N GLU A 900 -4.63 -63.63 39.03
CA GLU A 900 -4.90 -64.59 37.94
C GLU A 900 -6.39 -64.97 37.91
N ARG A 901 -6.98 -65.30 39.06
CA ARG A 901 -8.40 -65.69 39.13
C ARG A 901 -9.34 -64.54 38.79
N ASP A 902 -9.21 -63.39 39.44
CA ASP A 902 -10.09 -62.26 39.15
C ASP A 902 -9.81 -61.71 37.76
N GLY A 903 -8.55 -61.71 37.32
CA GLY A 903 -8.18 -61.41 35.95
C GLY A 903 -8.88 -62.33 34.96
N LEU A 904 -8.94 -63.65 35.22
CA LEU A 904 -9.69 -64.58 34.37
C LEU A 904 -11.21 -64.41 34.46
N ARG A 905 -11.79 -64.12 35.64
CA ARG A 905 -13.23 -63.83 35.80
C ARG A 905 -13.63 -62.55 35.07
N THR A 906 -12.84 -61.49 35.25
CA THR A 906 -12.96 -60.24 34.52
C THR A 906 -12.73 -60.47 33.04
N THR A 907 -11.72 -61.23 32.61
CA THR A 907 -11.51 -61.55 31.18
C THR A 907 -12.67 -62.34 30.59
N VAL A 908 -13.28 -63.27 31.33
CA VAL A 908 -14.46 -64.00 30.86
C VAL A 908 -15.67 -63.08 30.77
N ALA A 909 -15.96 -62.29 31.81
CA ALA A 909 -17.05 -61.31 31.78
C ALA A 909 -16.84 -60.26 30.68
N GLU A 910 -15.60 -59.78 30.49
CA GLU A 910 -15.21 -58.89 29.40
C GLU A 910 -15.34 -59.57 28.05
N LEU A 911 -14.97 -60.84 27.89
CA LEU A 911 -15.16 -61.56 26.62
C LEU A 911 -16.64 -61.84 26.34
N GLU A 912 -17.44 -62.11 27.36
CA GLU A 912 -18.90 -62.25 27.26
C GLU A 912 -19.53 -60.91 26.86
N GLU A 913 -19.22 -59.82 27.57
CA GLU A 913 -19.62 -58.46 27.21
C GLU A 913 -19.10 -58.06 25.84
N ARG A 914 -17.87 -58.43 25.47
CA ARG A 914 -17.31 -58.16 24.15
C ARG A 914 -18.04 -58.93 23.07
N ILE A 915 -18.44 -60.18 23.28
CA ILE A 915 -19.26 -60.92 22.33
C ILE A 915 -20.66 -60.30 22.24
N VAL A 916 -21.26 -59.93 23.36
CA VAL A 916 -22.56 -59.25 23.43
C VAL A 916 -22.51 -57.90 22.70
N ALA A 917 -21.44 -57.14 22.87
CA ALA A 917 -21.20 -55.87 22.20
C ALA A 917 -20.85 -56.06 20.72
N GLU A 918 -20.01 -57.04 20.38
CA GLU A 918 -19.62 -57.37 19.00
C GLU A 918 -20.84 -57.79 18.18
N LEU A 919 -21.76 -58.57 18.76
CA LEU A 919 -22.99 -59.05 18.11
C LEU A 919 -24.21 -58.15 18.34
N ALA A 920 -24.10 -57.14 19.20
CA ALA A 920 -25.16 -56.20 19.58
C ALA A 920 -26.47 -56.90 20.01
N VAL A 921 -26.38 -57.82 20.97
CA VAL A 921 -27.53 -58.55 21.54
C VAL A 921 -27.73 -58.21 23.01
N ASP A 922 -28.88 -58.59 23.59
CA ASP A 922 -29.22 -58.20 24.97
C ASP A 922 -28.56 -59.09 26.03
N GLY A 923 -27.95 -60.22 25.62
CA GLY A 923 -27.29 -61.12 26.56
C GLY A 923 -26.43 -62.20 25.91
N PHE A 924 -25.48 -62.72 26.69
CA PHE A 924 -24.49 -63.69 26.21
C PHE A 924 -25.12 -65.01 25.74
N GLU A 925 -26.21 -65.46 26.38
CA GLU A 925 -26.95 -66.65 25.95
C GLU A 925 -27.58 -66.47 24.55
N GLN A 926 -28.04 -65.26 24.22
CA GLN A 926 -28.55 -64.94 22.89
C GLN A 926 -27.42 -64.91 21.85
N ALA A 927 -26.27 -64.32 22.19
CA ALA A 927 -25.07 -64.35 21.35
C ALA A 927 -24.59 -65.78 21.07
N ARG A 928 -24.57 -66.62 22.10
CA ARG A 928 -24.20 -68.04 21.98
C ARG A 928 -25.15 -68.78 21.04
N SER A 929 -26.46 -68.58 21.20
CA SER A 929 -27.46 -69.21 20.34
C SER A 929 -27.35 -68.78 18.87
N ILE A 930 -26.97 -67.52 18.60
CA ILE A 930 -26.76 -67.02 17.23
C ILE A 930 -25.50 -67.67 16.63
N LEU A 931 -24.39 -67.68 17.35
CA LEU A 931 -23.12 -68.24 16.87
C LEU A 931 -23.17 -69.76 16.68
N ASP A 932 -23.86 -70.50 17.54
CA ASP A 932 -24.02 -71.96 17.43
C ASP A 932 -24.99 -72.35 16.28
N ALA A 933 -25.84 -71.43 15.79
CA ALA A 933 -26.81 -71.68 14.72
C ALA A 933 -26.37 -71.24 13.31
N ILE A 934 -25.25 -70.51 13.19
CA ILE A 934 -24.74 -70.00 11.91
C ILE A 934 -23.97 -71.09 11.15
N ASP A 935 -24.32 -71.28 9.88
CA ASP A 935 -23.51 -72.02 8.92
C ASP A 935 -22.39 -71.12 8.37
N PHE A 936 -21.20 -71.25 8.95
CA PHE A 936 -20.03 -70.45 8.58
C PHE A 936 -19.53 -70.72 7.15
N ASP A 937 -19.79 -71.90 6.58
CA ASP A 937 -19.37 -72.24 5.21
C ASP A 937 -20.26 -71.53 4.19
N GLY A 938 -21.58 -71.51 4.40
CA GLY A 938 -22.52 -70.72 3.60
C GLY A 938 -22.29 -69.21 3.69
N LEU A 939 -21.98 -68.71 4.89
CA LEU A 939 -21.67 -67.29 5.13
C LEU A 939 -20.40 -66.82 4.41
N ALA A 940 -19.41 -67.71 4.24
CA ALA A 940 -18.17 -67.41 3.52
C ALA A 940 -18.41 -67.16 2.01
N VAL A 941 -19.35 -67.87 1.39
CA VAL A 941 -19.75 -67.67 -0.01
C VAL A 941 -20.45 -66.32 -0.18
N GLU A 942 -21.42 -66.00 0.68
CA GLU A 942 -22.14 -64.71 0.63
C GLU A 942 -21.19 -63.52 0.87
N LYS A 943 -20.20 -63.69 1.75
CA LYS A 943 -19.13 -62.71 1.98
C LYS A 943 -18.30 -62.48 0.72
N ALA A 944 -17.87 -63.52 0.01
CA ALA A 944 -17.08 -63.39 -1.21
C ALA A 944 -17.83 -62.66 -2.34
N GLU A 945 -19.13 -62.96 -2.51
CA GLU A 945 -19.98 -62.24 -3.47
C GLU A 945 -20.20 -60.77 -3.08
N GLY A 946 -20.39 -60.50 -1.78
CA GLY A 946 -20.51 -59.14 -1.26
C GLY A 946 -19.23 -58.33 -1.43
N GLU A 947 -18.06 -58.94 -1.22
CA GLU A 947 -16.75 -58.29 -1.46
C GLU A 947 -16.51 -57.99 -2.94
N GLN A 948 -16.98 -58.84 -3.86
CA GLN A 948 -16.92 -58.56 -5.30
C GLN A 948 -17.83 -57.37 -5.69
N ARG A 949 -19.05 -57.32 -5.16
CA ARG A 949 -19.97 -56.18 -5.38
C ARG A 949 -19.43 -54.89 -4.76
N LEU A 950 -18.73 -54.98 -3.63
CA LEU A 950 -18.06 -53.84 -3.00
C LEU A 950 -17.00 -53.22 -3.91
N ARG A 951 -16.18 -54.05 -4.60
CA ARG A 951 -15.19 -53.56 -5.58
C ARG A 951 -15.85 -52.83 -6.74
N LEU A 952 -16.98 -53.33 -7.24
CA LEU A 952 -17.74 -52.67 -8.31
C LEU A 952 -18.32 -51.32 -7.85
N PHE A 953 -18.80 -51.23 -6.60
CA PHE A 953 -19.22 -49.96 -6.03
C PHE A 953 -18.05 -49.00 -5.83
N ASP A 954 -16.88 -49.47 -5.39
CA ASP A 954 -15.68 -48.64 -5.25
C ASP A 954 -15.22 -48.07 -6.60
N GLU A 955 -15.21 -48.88 -7.67
CA GLU A 955 -14.93 -48.42 -9.03
C GLU A 955 -15.96 -47.39 -9.52
N THR A 956 -17.24 -47.64 -9.28
CA THR A 956 -18.33 -46.73 -9.66
C THR A 956 -18.22 -45.41 -8.90
N ILE A 957 -17.91 -45.45 -7.60
CA ILE A 957 -17.66 -44.27 -6.77
C ILE A 957 -16.48 -43.47 -7.30
N GLN A 958 -15.37 -44.12 -7.66
CA GLN A 958 -14.22 -43.44 -8.26
C GLN A 958 -14.59 -42.78 -9.60
N GLN A 959 -15.34 -43.46 -10.46
CA GLN A 959 -15.79 -42.90 -11.74
C GLN A 959 -16.71 -41.69 -11.54
N GLN A 960 -17.67 -41.77 -10.63
CA GLN A 960 -18.60 -40.67 -10.34
C GLN A 960 -17.90 -39.51 -9.62
N LEU A 961 -16.94 -39.80 -8.74
CA LEU A 961 -16.10 -38.78 -8.11
C LEU A 961 -15.23 -38.08 -9.16
N ILE A 962 -14.59 -38.81 -10.08
CA ILE A 962 -13.82 -38.20 -11.18
C ILE A 962 -14.71 -37.33 -12.07
N ARG A 963 -15.94 -37.77 -12.37
CA ARG A 963 -16.92 -36.97 -13.13
C ARG A 963 -17.31 -35.71 -12.36
N GLN A 964 -17.64 -35.83 -11.08
CA GLN A 964 -17.98 -34.70 -10.21
C GLN A 964 -16.82 -33.72 -10.07
N THR A 965 -15.59 -34.19 -9.82
CA THR A 965 -14.39 -33.36 -9.71
C THR A 965 -14.05 -32.72 -11.04
N ARG A 966 -14.16 -33.40 -12.19
CA ARG A 966 -13.93 -32.77 -13.50
C ARG A 966 -14.98 -31.71 -13.84
N ALA A 967 -16.25 -31.95 -13.51
CA ALA A 967 -17.31 -30.96 -13.68
C ALA A 967 -17.09 -29.77 -12.73
N ALA A 968 -16.68 -30.02 -11.48
CA ALA A 968 -16.30 -29.00 -10.51
C ALA A 968 -15.06 -28.21 -10.93
N ASP A 969 -13.98 -28.85 -11.38
CA ASP A 969 -12.76 -28.20 -11.88
C ASP A 969 -13.08 -27.31 -13.09
N LYS A 970 -13.97 -27.76 -13.98
CA LYS A 970 -14.45 -26.96 -15.10
C LYS A 970 -15.32 -25.78 -14.65
N LEU A 971 -16.18 -25.95 -13.64
CA LEU A 971 -16.98 -24.87 -13.04
C LEU A 971 -16.10 -23.87 -12.27
N ASP A 972 -15.08 -24.34 -11.55
CA ASP A 972 -14.09 -23.54 -10.83
C ASP A 972 -13.19 -22.77 -11.80
N ALA A 973 -12.84 -23.38 -12.94
CA ALA A 973 -12.12 -22.71 -14.03
C ALA A 973 -12.98 -21.63 -14.73
N ILE A 974 -14.30 -21.78 -14.75
CA ILE A 974 -15.25 -20.76 -15.25
C ILE A 974 -15.48 -19.67 -14.19
N GLY A 975 -15.24 -19.97 -12.92
CA GLY A 975 -15.40 -19.05 -11.81
C GLY A 975 -16.86 -18.83 -11.49
N GLY A 976 -17.43 -19.66 -10.61
CA GLY A 976 -18.78 -19.48 -10.08
C GLY A 976 -18.99 -18.11 -9.42
N ASP A 977 -20.25 -17.74 -9.21
CA ASP A 977 -20.86 -16.50 -8.66
C ASP A 977 -19.97 -15.54 -7.84
N SER A 978 -19.00 -16.03 -7.09
CA SER A 978 -17.93 -15.26 -6.43
C SER A 978 -17.14 -14.34 -7.36
N ALA A 979 -16.77 -14.78 -8.57
CA ALA A 979 -15.97 -13.95 -9.49
C ALA A 979 -16.77 -12.76 -10.02
N VAL A 980 -18.02 -13.01 -10.43
CA VAL A 980 -18.97 -11.97 -10.87
C VAL A 980 -19.34 -11.04 -9.71
N ALA A 981 -19.64 -11.58 -8.53
CA ALA A 981 -19.93 -10.77 -7.35
C ALA A 981 -18.72 -9.93 -6.89
N ARG A 982 -17.50 -10.45 -7.00
CA ARG A 982 -16.26 -9.70 -6.73
C ARG A 982 -16.01 -8.62 -7.75
N LEU A 983 -16.26 -8.87 -9.04
CA LEU A 983 -16.14 -7.85 -10.09
C LEU A 983 -17.22 -6.77 -9.95
N ASP A 984 -18.44 -7.14 -9.55
CA ASP A 984 -19.50 -6.17 -9.25
C ASP A 984 -19.23 -5.38 -7.96
N ALA A 985 -18.64 -6.02 -6.94
CA ALA A 985 -18.15 -5.32 -5.75
C ALA A 985 -17.00 -4.37 -6.11
N GLU A 986 -16.00 -4.82 -6.90
CA GLU A 986 -14.88 -3.99 -7.37
C GLU A 986 -15.38 -2.83 -8.23
N ARG A 987 -16.39 -3.06 -9.08
CA ARG A 987 -17.07 -2.01 -9.85
C ARG A 987 -17.77 -1.00 -8.96
N ARG A 988 -18.53 -1.44 -7.96
CA ARG A 988 -19.20 -0.56 -6.99
C ARG A 988 -18.20 0.26 -6.19
N THR A 989 -17.13 -0.36 -5.69
CA THR A 989 -16.05 0.33 -4.98
C THR A 989 -15.38 1.36 -5.89
N THR A 990 -15.03 0.99 -7.13
CA THR A 990 -14.42 1.92 -8.09
C THR A 990 -15.35 3.09 -8.41
N LEU A 991 -16.67 2.87 -8.50
CA LEU A 991 -17.66 3.93 -8.70
C LEU A 991 -17.78 4.86 -7.49
N LEU A 992 -17.75 4.32 -6.27
CA LEU A 992 -17.74 5.11 -5.03
C LEU A 992 -16.46 5.94 -4.91
N GLU A 993 -15.29 5.36 -5.24
CA GLU A 993 -14.02 6.09 -5.29
C GLU A 993 -14.06 7.20 -6.35
N ILE A 994 -14.66 6.96 -7.52
CA ILE A 994 -14.87 8.01 -8.54
C ILE A 994 -15.76 9.11 -8.00
N GLU A 995 -16.87 8.77 -7.34
CA GLU A 995 -17.80 9.73 -6.75
C GLU A 995 -17.11 10.60 -5.69
N GLU A 996 -16.43 9.98 -4.72
CA GLU A 996 -15.69 10.67 -3.67
C GLU A 996 -14.64 11.63 -4.26
N LYS A 997 -13.83 11.15 -5.20
CA LYS A 997 -12.76 11.95 -5.83
C LYS A 997 -13.32 13.06 -6.72
N ALA A 998 -14.45 12.83 -7.38
CA ALA A 998 -15.14 13.84 -8.18
C ALA A 998 -15.77 14.92 -7.28
N VAL A 999 -16.41 14.54 -6.18
CA VAL A 999 -16.95 15.48 -5.18
C VAL A 999 -15.82 16.32 -4.61
N ARG A 1000 -14.73 15.70 -4.16
CA ARG A 1000 -13.55 16.41 -3.64
C ARG A 1000 -12.96 17.38 -4.66
N TYR A 1001 -12.85 16.97 -5.93
CA TYR A 1001 -12.40 17.86 -7.01
C TYR A 1001 -13.31 19.08 -7.17
N ILE A 1002 -14.63 18.86 -7.18
CA ILE A 1002 -15.62 19.93 -7.30
C ILE A 1002 -15.55 20.86 -6.09
N GLU A 1003 -15.47 20.33 -4.87
CA GLU A 1003 -15.29 21.11 -3.64
C GLU A 1003 -14.03 21.97 -3.69
N LEU A 1004 -12.90 21.38 -4.07
CA LEU A 1004 -11.63 22.10 -4.20
C LEU A 1004 -11.72 23.20 -5.25
N LYS A 1005 -12.23 22.91 -6.45
CA LYS A 1005 -12.34 23.93 -7.50
C LYS A 1005 -13.34 25.04 -7.14
N LEU A 1006 -14.49 24.71 -6.54
CA LEU A 1006 -15.44 25.71 -6.06
C LEU A 1006 -14.85 26.55 -4.92
N GLY A 1007 -14.11 25.93 -4.00
CA GLY A 1007 -13.40 26.60 -2.93
C GLY A 1007 -12.34 27.56 -3.44
N ILE A 1008 -11.50 27.10 -4.39
CA ILE A 1008 -10.48 27.91 -5.06
C ILE A 1008 -11.12 29.08 -5.81
N MET A 1009 -12.20 28.85 -6.58
CA MET A 1009 -12.91 29.91 -7.29
C MET A 1009 -13.51 30.94 -6.33
N SER A 1010 -14.11 30.49 -5.23
CA SER A 1010 -14.74 31.36 -4.24
C SER A 1010 -13.71 32.20 -3.49
N ALA A 1011 -12.63 31.57 -3.01
CA ALA A 1011 -11.53 32.25 -2.33
C ALA A 1011 -10.76 33.17 -3.28
N GLY A 1012 -10.50 32.75 -4.51
CA GLY A 1012 -9.88 33.56 -5.54
C GLY A 1012 -10.73 34.80 -5.90
N ASN A 1013 -12.05 34.64 -5.99
CA ASN A 1013 -12.96 35.76 -6.22
C ASN A 1013 -13.04 36.69 -5.00
N ALA A 1014 -13.07 36.16 -3.77
CA ALA A 1014 -13.05 36.96 -2.55
C ALA A 1014 -11.75 37.78 -2.44
N LEU A 1015 -10.59 37.18 -2.73
CA LEU A 1015 -9.30 37.88 -2.79
C LEU A 1015 -9.31 38.96 -3.90
N ARG A 1016 -9.95 38.72 -5.04
CA ARG A 1016 -10.09 39.73 -6.10
C ARG A 1016 -10.94 40.93 -5.64
N ILE A 1017 -12.13 40.68 -5.07
CA ILE A 1017 -13.01 41.74 -4.55
C ILE A 1017 -12.32 42.52 -3.42
N TYR A 1018 -11.60 41.83 -2.54
CA TYR A 1018 -10.81 42.46 -1.48
C TYR A 1018 -9.71 43.36 -2.04
N ARG A 1019 -8.97 42.90 -3.07
CA ARG A 1019 -7.98 43.74 -3.77
C ARG A 1019 -8.62 44.99 -4.38
N GLU A 1020 -9.69 44.83 -5.14
CA GLU A 1020 -10.33 45.92 -5.86
C GLU A 1020 -10.85 47.02 -4.91
N SER A 1021 -11.39 46.64 -3.74
CA SER A 1021 -11.94 47.57 -2.75
C SER A 1021 -10.90 48.37 -1.96
N HIS A 1022 -9.74 47.78 -1.64
CA HIS A 1022 -8.71 48.43 -0.81
C HIS A 1022 -7.57 49.08 -1.62
N ARG A 1023 -7.51 48.84 -2.94
CA ARG A 1023 -6.44 49.33 -3.83
C ARG A 1023 -6.43 50.85 -3.99
N SER A 1024 -7.58 51.47 -4.27
CA SER A 1024 -7.65 52.89 -4.66
C SER A 1024 -7.31 53.85 -3.52
N GLY A 1025 -7.77 53.57 -2.29
CA GLY A 1025 -7.50 54.42 -1.12
C GLY A 1025 -6.05 54.31 -0.62
N MET A 1026 -5.48 53.11 -0.60
CA MET A 1026 -4.09 52.89 -0.19
C MET A 1026 -3.09 53.44 -1.22
N MET A 1027 -3.32 53.24 -2.52
CA MET A 1027 -2.44 53.76 -3.57
C MET A 1027 -2.38 55.28 -3.62
N ALA A 1028 -3.51 55.96 -3.40
CA ALA A 1028 -3.52 57.41 -3.29
C ALA A 1028 -2.64 57.89 -2.12
N ARG A 1029 -2.84 57.31 -0.92
CA ARG A 1029 -2.07 57.66 0.28
C ARG A 1029 -0.57 57.34 0.14
N ALA A 1030 -0.23 56.20 -0.46
CA ALA A 1030 1.17 55.82 -0.71
C ALA A 1030 1.81 56.75 -1.75
N SER A 1031 1.07 57.14 -2.79
CA SER A 1031 1.51 58.09 -3.82
C SER A 1031 1.80 59.46 -3.22
N ASP A 1032 0.91 59.96 -2.35
CA ASP A 1032 1.08 61.25 -1.68
C ASP A 1032 2.26 61.25 -0.70
N ALA A 1033 2.40 60.19 0.11
CA ALA A 1033 3.54 60.02 1.01
C ALA A 1033 4.86 59.93 0.25
N PHE A 1034 4.90 59.17 -0.85
CA PHE A 1034 6.09 59.03 -1.69
C PHE A 1034 6.48 60.35 -2.37
N LYS A 1035 5.49 61.10 -2.89
CA LYS A 1035 5.69 62.45 -3.44
C LYS A 1035 6.27 63.41 -2.42
N LEU A 1036 5.77 63.37 -1.18
CA LEU A 1036 6.25 64.23 -0.09
C LEU A 1036 7.68 63.87 0.33
N MET A 1037 7.97 62.58 0.59
CA MET A 1037 9.31 62.10 0.96
C MET A 1037 10.38 62.36 -0.10
N THR A 1038 9.98 62.43 -1.37
CA THR A 1038 10.86 62.71 -2.50
C THR A 1038 10.86 64.18 -2.92
N ARG A 1039 10.17 65.05 -2.17
CA ARG A 1039 9.97 66.49 -2.47
C ARG A 1039 9.57 66.77 -3.91
N GLY A 1040 8.69 65.93 -4.47
CA GLY A 1040 8.19 66.07 -5.83
C GLY A 1040 9.16 65.62 -6.94
N GLN A 1041 10.33 65.04 -6.61
CA GLN A 1041 11.18 64.35 -7.61
C GLN A 1041 10.38 63.24 -8.32
N TYR A 1042 9.49 62.59 -7.57
CA TYR A 1042 8.43 61.75 -8.10
C TYR A 1042 7.09 62.41 -7.85
N SER A 1043 6.28 62.53 -8.90
CA SER A 1043 4.96 63.16 -8.87
C SER A 1043 3.88 62.24 -8.29
N GLY A 1044 4.12 60.92 -8.27
CA GLY A 1044 3.26 59.93 -7.65
C GLY A 1044 3.59 58.48 -8.04
N LEU A 1045 2.72 57.57 -7.63
CA LEU A 1045 2.76 56.14 -7.96
C LEU A 1045 1.56 55.76 -8.83
N THR A 1046 1.77 54.91 -9.82
CA THR A 1046 0.70 54.35 -10.66
C THR A 1046 1.00 52.88 -10.99
N THR A 1047 0.09 52.22 -11.70
CA THR A 1047 0.21 50.80 -12.07
C THR A 1047 0.20 50.61 -13.57
N GLN A 1048 0.94 49.59 -14.02
CA GLN A 1048 0.97 49.16 -15.42
C GLN A 1048 0.52 47.70 -15.54
N PRO A 1049 -0.45 47.37 -16.40
CA PRO A 1049 -0.91 45.99 -16.59
C PRO A 1049 0.13 45.15 -17.34
N VAL A 1050 0.39 43.93 -16.87
CA VAL A 1050 1.28 42.93 -17.47
C VAL A 1050 0.61 41.54 -17.49
N ARG A 1051 1.16 40.59 -18.26
CA ARG A 1051 0.67 39.21 -18.27
C ARG A 1051 0.80 38.59 -16.87
N GLY A 1052 -0.34 38.36 -16.21
CA GLY A 1052 -0.40 37.75 -14.89
C GLY A 1052 -0.61 38.74 -13.72
N GLY A 1053 -0.73 40.05 -13.97
CA GLY A 1053 -0.97 41.02 -12.89
C GLY A 1053 -0.75 42.49 -13.28
N GLU A 1054 -0.56 43.34 -12.28
CA GLU A 1054 -0.19 44.75 -12.46
C GLU A 1054 1.13 45.01 -11.73
N VAL A 1055 2.00 45.82 -12.34
CA VAL A 1055 3.30 46.21 -11.76
C VAL A 1055 3.27 47.67 -11.35
N LEU A 1056 3.82 47.96 -10.17
CA LEU A 1056 3.93 49.33 -9.65
C LEU A 1056 5.01 50.12 -10.40
N ILE A 1057 4.68 51.36 -10.79
CA ILE A 1057 5.58 52.29 -11.47
C ILE A 1057 5.57 53.66 -10.78
N ALA A 1058 6.75 54.27 -10.64
CA ALA A 1058 6.92 55.59 -10.06
C ALA A 1058 6.99 56.63 -11.19
N VAL A 1059 6.16 57.68 -11.10
CA VAL A 1059 6.13 58.78 -12.08
C VAL A 1059 7.06 59.88 -11.61
N GLN A 1060 8.03 60.27 -12.42
CA GLN A 1060 8.97 61.36 -12.15
C GLN A 1060 8.30 62.73 -12.38
N GLY A 1061 8.91 63.79 -11.85
CA GLY A 1061 8.41 65.17 -12.00
C GLY A 1061 8.39 65.69 -13.44
N ASP A 1062 9.14 65.08 -14.36
CA ASP A 1062 9.18 65.38 -15.80
C ASP A 1062 8.15 64.58 -16.63
N GLY A 1063 7.36 63.72 -15.98
CA GLY A 1063 6.36 62.87 -16.63
C GLY A 1063 6.88 61.51 -17.11
N GLN A 1064 8.17 61.20 -16.97
CA GLN A 1064 8.69 59.86 -17.25
C GLN A 1064 8.32 58.88 -16.14
N SER A 1065 8.11 57.61 -16.48
CA SER A 1065 7.82 56.55 -15.50
C SER A 1065 9.00 55.60 -15.36
N LYS A 1066 9.38 55.27 -14.12
CA LYS A 1066 10.36 54.23 -13.82
C LYS A 1066 9.70 53.03 -13.16
N VAL A 1067 10.04 51.84 -13.65
CA VAL A 1067 9.73 50.59 -12.96
C VAL A 1067 10.53 50.55 -11.65
N THR A 1068 9.99 49.91 -10.63
CA THR A 1068 10.60 49.81 -9.29
C THR A 1068 12.04 49.30 -9.29
N GLU A 1069 12.41 48.47 -10.27
CA GLU A 1069 13.79 47.99 -10.49
C GLU A 1069 14.80 49.09 -10.84
N ALA A 1070 14.35 50.15 -11.52
CA ALA A 1070 15.17 51.29 -11.94
C ALA A 1070 15.27 52.42 -10.88
N LEU A 1071 14.67 52.23 -9.70
CA LEU A 1071 14.79 53.15 -8.57
C LEU A 1071 16.09 52.92 -7.80
N SER A 1072 16.70 54.00 -7.29
CA SER A 1072 17.86 53.89 -6.41
C SER A 1072 17.50 53.20 -5.09
N LYS A 1073 18.49 52.65 -4.35
CA LYS A 1073 18.28 52.00 -3.05
C LYS A 1073 17.46 52.88 -2.10
N GLY A 1074 17.83 54.17 -1.95
CA GLY A 1074 17.10 55.12 -1.12
C GLY A 1074 15.68 55.43 -1.60
N ALA A 1075 15.45 55.54 -2.92
CA ALA A 1075 14.09 55.74 -3.45
C ALA A 1075 13.19 54.50 -3.25
N ARG A 1076 13.76 53.29 -3.29
CA ARG A 1076 13.03 52.05 -2.96
C ARG A 1076 12.66 51.98 -1.48
N PHE A 1077 13.54 52.43 -0.59
CA PHE A 1077 13.27 52.49 0.84
C PHE A 1077 12.16 53.48 1.16
N GLN A 1078 12.21 54.67 0.54
CA GLN A 1078 11.13 55.66 0.61
C GLN A 1078 9.81 55.13 0.07
N LEU A 1079 9.83 54.39 -1.04
CA LEU A 1079 8.65 53.74 -1.60
C LEU A 1079 8.06 52.70 -0.65
N TYR A 1080 8.91 51.84 -0.09
CA TYR A 1080 8.48 50.84 0.89
C TYR A 1080 7.89 51.50 2.13
N LEU A 1081 8.54 52.53 2.67
CA LEU A 1081 8.03 53.28 3.82
C LEU A 1081 6.69 53.98 3.50
N ALA A 1082 6.55 54.58 2.32
CA ALA A 1082 5.30 55.20 1.88
C ALA A 1082 4.15 54.19 1.77
N LEU A 1083 4.41 52.98 1.27
CA LEU A 1083 3.44 51.88 1.26
C LEU A 1083 3.06 51.43 2.66
N ARG A 1084 4.01 51.39 3.60
CA ARG A 1084 3.74 51.01 5.01
C ARG A 1084 2.93 52.05 5.75
N LEU A 1085 3.23 53.33 5.54
CA LEU A 1085 2.41 54.42 6.09
C LEU A 1085 0.97 54.36 5.55
N ALA A 1086 0.79 54.15 4.25
CA ALA A 1086 -0.54 53.99 3.66
C ALA A 1086 -1.27 52.75 4.22
N GLY A 1087 -0.55 51.63 4.38
CA GLY A 1087 -1.07 50.41 5.01
C GLY A 1087 -1.49 50.63 6.47
N TYR A 1088 -0.73 51.42 7.23
CA TYR A 1088 -1.08 51.80 8.61
C TYR A 1088 -2.42 52.54 8.69
N TYR A 1089 -2.59 53.56 7.83
CA TYR A 1089 -3.85 54.31 7.80
C TYR A 1089 -5.04 53.47 7.37
N GLU A 1090 -4.84 52.56 6.41
CA GLU A 1090 -5.89 51.62 5.99
C GLU A 1090 -6.26 50.66 7.12
N PHE A 1091 -5.27 50.12 7.83
CA PHE A 1091 -5.50 49.27 8.99
C PHE A 1091 -6.26 50.01 10.11
N ALA A 1092 -5.83 51.22 10.45
CA ALA A 1092 -6.43 52.03 11.51
C ALA A 1092 -7.85 52.52 11.19
N GLN A 1093 -8.25 52.52 9.91
CA GLN A 1093 -9.61 52.89 9.50
C GLN A 1093 -10.64 51.79 9.83
N PHE A 1094 -10.24 50.53 9.76
CA PHE A 1094 -11.14 49.39 9.95
C PHE A 1094 -10.91 48.63 11.26
N ARG A 1095 -9.77 48.86 11.93
CA ARG A 1095 -9.35 48.15 13.14
C ARG A 1095 -8.76 49.12 14.16
N PRO A 1096 -8.77 48.78 15.46
CA PRO A 1096 -8.09 49.57 16.48
C PRO A 1096 -6.60 49.73 16.12
N SER A 1097 -6.09 50.97 16.13
CA SER A 1097 -4.68 51.23 15.83
C SER A 1097 -3.75 50.54 16.83
N VAL A 1098 -2.57 50.15 16.35
CA VAL A 1098 -1.48 49.58 17.15
C VAL A 1098 -0.26 50.52 17.12
N PRO A 1099 0.67 50.44 18.08
CA PRO A 1099 1.87 51.26 18.05
C PRO A 1099 2.73 50.99 16.83
N PHE A 1100 3.05 52.03 16.08
CA PHE A 1100 4.05 51.95 15.02
C PHE A 1100 5.44 52.21 15.60
N VAL A 1101 6.38 51.32 15.36
CA VAL A 1101 7.74 51.42 15.88
C VAL A 1101 8.74 51.41 14.72
N ALA A 1102 9.74 52.29 14.76
CA ALA A 1102 10.78 52.37 13.73
C ALA A 1102 12.16 52.51 14.38
N ASP A 1103 13.12 51.63 14.08
CA ASP A 1103 14.48 51.61 14.63
C ASP A 1103 15.50 52.01 13.55
N ASP A 1104 16.06 53.21 13.67
CA ASP A 1104 17.11 53.80 12.83
C ASP A 1104 16.90 53.77 11.30
N ILE A 1105 15.64 53.70 10.86
CA ILE A 1105 15.29 53.60 9.44
C ILE A 1105 15.71 54.80 8.56
N MET A 1106 16.15 55.91 9.16
CA MET A 1106 16.50 57.15 8.46
C MET A 1106 18.00 57.34 8.20
N GLU A 1107 18.86 56.36 8.49
CA GLU A 1107 20.33 56.47 8.28
C GLU A 1107 20.69 56.86 6.83
N THR A 1108 19.94 56.34 5.85
CA THR A 1108 20.17 56.60 4.42
C THR A 1108 19.49 57.86 3.87
N PHE A 1109 18.86 58.66 4.73
CA PHE A 1109 18.07 59.83 4.36
C PHE A 1109 18.87 61.11 4.66
N ASP A 1110 18.86 62.07 3.72
CA ASP A 1110 19.41 63.40 4.01
C ASP A 1110 18.52 64.17 5.00
N HIS A 1111 19.05 65.27 5.56
CA HIS A 1111 18.35 66.14 6.53
C HIS A 1111 16.98 66.60 6.03
N ILE A 1112 16.90 66.96 4.74
CA ILE A 1112 15.71 67.45 4.06
C ILE A 1112 14.63 66.37 3.98
N ARG A 1113 15.00 65.14 3.64
CA ARG A 1113 14.08 64.00 3.56
C ARG A 1113 13.63 63.56 4.94
N SER A 1114 14.53 63.59 5.92
CA SER A 1114 14.22 63.28 7.32
C SER A 1114 13.15 64.22 7.88
N GLU A 1115 13.20 65.52 7.54
CA GLU A 1115 12.10 66.47 7.86
C GLU A 1115 10.74 66.00 7.32
N GLU A 1116 10.66 65.59 6.05
CA GLU A 1116 9.40 65.14 5.44
C GLU A 1116 8.88 63.84 6.08
N VAL A 1117 9.78 62.91 6.42
CA VAL A 1117 9.40 61.68 7.10
C VAL A 1117 8.87 61.98 8.50
N PHE A 1118 9.49 62.91 9.26
CA PHE A 1118 8.94 63.33 10.55
C PHE A 1118 7.59 64.04 10.44
N ARG A 1119 7.32 64.82 9.37
CA ARG A 1119 5.96 65.34 9.12
C ARG A 1119 4.95 64.21 8.94
N LEU A 1120 5.32 63.16 8.22
CA LEU A 1120 4.46 61.99 8.02
C LEU A 1120 4.27 61.18 9.31
N PHE A 1121 5.31 61.03 10.13
CA PHE A 1121 5.21 60.43 11.45
C PHE A 1121 4.35 61.25 12.40
N GLY A 1122 4.46 62.59 12.37
CA GLY A 1122 3.57 63.49 13.11
C GLY A 1122 2.11 63.33 12.68
N ALA A 1123 1.84 63.24 11.38
CA ALA A 1123 0.49 62.96 10.87
C ALA A 1123 -0.04 61.60 11.34
N MET A 1124 0.80 60.56 11.30
CA MET A 1124 0.46 59.21 11.75
C MET A 1124 0.21 59.16 13.26
N ALA A 1125 0.99 59.92 14.02
CA ALA A 1125 0.90 60.08 15.46
C ALA A 1125 -0.41 60.71 15.95
N ASN A 1126 -1.19 61.34 15.05
CA ASN A 1126 -2.56 61.77 15.36
C ASN A 1126 -3.58 60.61 15.30
N THR A 1127 -3.24 59.50 14.63
CA THR A 1127 -4.11 58.33 14.46
C THR A 1127 -3.80 57.24 15.48
N GLY A 1128 -2.53 57.04 15.81
CA GLY A 1128 -2.08 56.11 16.83
C GLY A 1128 -0.64 56.37 17.24
N GLN A 1129 -0.13 55.65 18.23
CA GLN A 1129 1.18 55.93 18.81
C GLN A 1129 2.32 55.63 17.82
N VAL A 1130 3.30 56.53 17.73
CA VAL A 1130 4.51 56.35 16.91
C VAL A 1130 5.74 56.43 17.80
N ILE A 1131 6.61 55.43 17.73
CA ILE A 1131 7.84 55.33 18.51
C ILE A 1131 9.01 55.20 17.54
N TYR A 1132 9.88 56.20 17.49
CA TYR A 1132 11.07 56.19 16.67
C TYR A 1132 12.32 56.02 17.54
N LEU A 1133 13.15 55.01 17.28
CA LEU A 1133 14.40 54.78 17.98
C LEU A 1133 15.55 55.26 17.09
N THR A 1134 16.48 56.03 17.65
CA THR A 1134 17.66 56.48 16.89
C THR A 1134 18.87 56.78 17.78
N HIS A 1135 20.06 56.66 17.19
CA HIS A 1135 21.31 57.15 17.80
C HIS A 1135 21.72 58.55 17.33
N HIS A 1136 21.01 59.12 16.36
CA HIS A 1136 21.35 60.40 15.76
C HIS A 1136 20.69 61.57 16.48
N LYS A 1137 21.48 62.33 17.24
CA LYS A 1137 20.98 63.50 17.99
C LYS A 1137 20.34 64.55 17.08
N HIS A 1138 20.90 64.77 15.89
CA HIS A 1138 20.37 65.73 14.92
C HIS A 1138 18.95 65.38 14.44
N LEU A 1139 18.57 64.08 14.40
CA LEU A 1139 17.20 63.68 14.04
C LEU A 1139 16.20 64.04 15.15
N CYS A 1140 16.63 64.04 16.41
CA CYS A 1140 15.80 64.50 17.52
C CYS A 1140 15.51 66.01 17.40
N GLU A 1141 16.52 66.80 17.07
CA GLU A 1141 16.40 68.25 16.86
C GLU A 1141 15.49 68.56 15.66
N ILE A 1142 15.62 67.81 14.56
CA ILE A 1142 14.72 67.91 13.40
C ILE A 1142 13.28 67.57 13.78
N ALA A 1143 13.05 66.49 14.53
CA ALA A 1143 11.72 66.08 14.92
C ALA A 1143 11.03 67.08 15.84
N GLU A 1144 11.75 67.66 16.81
CA GLU A 1144 11.22 68.74 17.67
C GLU A 1144 10.87 69.99 16.89
N ALA A 1145 11.68 70.36 15.89
CA ALA A 1145 11.43 71.52 15.04
C ALA A 1145 10.22 71.32 14.11
N VAL A 1146 10.06 70.12 13.57
CA VAL A 1146 9.03 69.79 12.57
C VAL A 1146 7.70 69.40 13.21
N VAL A 1147 7.73 68.73 14.36
CA VAL A 1147 6.57 68.21 15.08
C VAL A 1147 6.62 68.69 16.54
N PRO A 1148 6.09 69.91 16.82
CA PRO A 1148 6.04 70.44 18.17
C PRO A 1148 5.24 69.52 19.10
N GLY A 1149 5.81 69.19 20.27
CA GLY A 1149 5.21 68.27 21.24
C GLY A 1149 5.73 66.83 21.20
N THR A 1150 6.68 66.53 20.31
CA THR A 1150 7.43 65.25 20.31
C THR A 1150 8.10 65.02 21.67
N ARG A 1151 7.93 63.81 22.24
CA ARG A 1151 8.57 63.44 23.52
C ARG A 1151 9.83 62.63 23.29
N ILE A 1152 10.98 63.12 23.75
CA ILE A 1152 12.25 62.40 23.68
C ILE A 1152 12.52 61.68 24.99
N HIS A 1153 12.78 60.38 24.89
CA HIS A 1153 13.16 59.49 25.98
C HIS A 1153 14.62 59.10 25.82
N GLN A 1154 15.44 59.28 26.85
CA GLN A 1154 16.85 58.88 26.81
C GLN A 1154 17.02 57.47 27.39
N LEU A 1155 17.59 56.56 26.60
CA LEU A 1155 18.09 55.28 27.08
C LEU A 1155 19.43 55.51 27.79
N ALA A 1156 19.46 55.38 29.11
CA ALA A 1156 20.69 55.43 29.89
C ALA A 1156 21.66 54.32 29.45
N GLN A 1157 22.97 54.64 29.40
CA GLN A 1157 24.02 53.69 28.99
C GLN A 1157 24.05 52.43 29.85
#